data_AF-A0A3M1BJD2-F1
#
_entry.id   AF-A0A3M1BJD2-F1
#
_cell.length_a   1.000
_cell.length_b   1.000
_cell.length_c   1.000
_cell.angle_alpha   90.00
_cell.angle_beta   90.00
_cell.angle_gamma   90.00
#
_symmetry.space_group_name_H-M   'P 1'
#
loop_
_entity.id
_entity.type
_entity.pdbx_description
1 polymer ?
#
loop_
_entity_poly.entity_id
_entity_poly.type
_entity_poly.pdbx_seq_one_letter_code
_entity_poly.pdbx_strand_id
1 'polypeptide(L)'
;MPAQPRPIPPNLRKALLREIDAWEAEGLLNAEQIAALRARYAVKPPASAAAPPQPQPAAEPAPTLSERIFSETSIKIALYLGAFFVIGAALILAALVEVARLPILYTLTVGFGAPALVLRRRLPQPAFAFYLVAGVSLLIIAGVTAEQAAFSNAVSRGYWTATFWGLTLLWAAGVILYCSRLFSLFAFLMGVAGTIALFGWLRLQDAALMPMMAAWCLAGWAGSHALRRRWGAKFARPLFWLAKAVLGFTLLAATSHGFSMWDDYFFRREHPLALLNALTWLIAAADFALTRRRSNRPAFRFAAVAALLPIPWLVLTGLGVRPESIEQPIAQWLWGALLATASLALEHEEDEIHRGYALPALLASGAAFLGALVLPFTRTPTDTLLLFALFLGVALAYAMHNALRPRMGVWAAALAALTGAYFTFFELDFMQAHPVFPGYRLAPIGLLFLLPDITHRHVEARLWRLPPRLLGALLTAGNALYLLLGVPDHFGDIAAIFAAYALFAGAYAVARRRAAYGWAGTLSLMLSLVFALQAWDYDLWVWPLTALAAVCYLSGVLLSRAGAERQWSNLLRYSGLAFAAQAGLSAPFEVSGAWVSVWGALCATLYAIEAWRGRNVWLGFPAAILYLIAYFLLLDRLEVSQPQFYSVGAAALGMVMHYLLTRSGNRWAAFATGMISQLALLSTTYIQMIREENFIYFAVLFAQALVVLGYGVVIRSRSLVIAPIGFVVLAVLTVAFNILQGLSSAALVGCTGVALLLFATLALLLRERWGEVRTRWEGWKP
;
A
#
# COMPACT_ATOMS: atom_id res chain seq x y z
N MET A 1 5.99 10.67 17.09
CA MET A 1 7.32 10.82 17.74
C MET A 1 7.61 9.57 18.55
N PRO A 2 8.71 8.84 18.29
CA PRO A 2 9.10 7.73 19.15
C PRO A 2 9.54 8.26 20.52
N ALA A 3 9.04 7.65 21.59
CA ALA A 3 9.36 8.02 22.97
C ALA A 3 10.88 7.87 23.23
N GLN A 4 11.51 8.89 23.82
CA GLN A 4 12.89 8.78 24.27
C GLN A 4 13.02 7.64 25.29
N PRO A 5 14.02 6.76 25.17
CA PRO A 5 14.20 5.64 26.09
C PRO A 5 14.48 6.15 27.51
N ARG A 6 13.78 5.60 28.50
CA ARG A 6 13.97 5.93 29.92
C ARG A 6 15.40 5.57 30.36
N PRO A 7 16.07 6.42 31.17
CA PRO A 7 17.41 6.12 31.67
C PRO A 7 17.37 4.88 32.59
N ILE A 8 18.31 3.96 32.37
CA ILE A 8 18.45 2.71 33.13
C ILE A 8 18.90 3.05 34.58
N PRO A 9 18.22 2.52 35.62
CA PRO A 9 18.60 2.73 37.02
C PRO A 9 20.04 2.27 37.31
N PRO A 10 20.79 2.99 38.19
CA PRO A 10 22.20 2.70 38.46
C PRO A 10 22.43 1.30 39.06
N ASN A 11 21.47 0.77 39.84
CA ASN A 11 21.55 -0.57 40.41
C ASN A 11 21.45 -1.66 39.34
N LEU A 12 20.54 -1.49 38.37
CA LEU A 12 20.36 -2.41 37.25
C LEU A 12 21.60 -2.40 36.35
N ARG A 13 22.21 -1.23 36.15
CA ARG A 13 23.46 -1.08 35.38
C ARG A 13 24.63 -1.84 36.00
N LYS A 14 24.79 -1.79 37.32
CA LYS A 14 25.82 -2.57 38.02
C LYS A 14 25.58 -4.08 37.91
N ALA A 15 24.32 -4.52 37.97
CA ALA A 15 23.97 -5.92 37.75
C ALA A 15 24.33 -6.36 36.32
N LEU A 16 23.96 -5.57 35.31
CA LEU A 16 24.29 -5.86 33.91
C LEU A 16 25.79 -5.94 33.64
N LEU A 17 26.60 -5.06 34.23
CA LEU A 17 28.06 -5.13 34.08
C LEU A 17 28.64 -6.40 34.71
N ARG A 18 28.13 -6.83 35.88
CA ARG A 18 28.53 -8.11 36.50
C ARG A 18 28.13 -9.32 35.66
N GLU A 19 26.95 -9.28 35.04
CA GLU A 19 26.49 -10.35 34.13
C GLU A 19 27.39 -10.44 32.89
N ILE A 20 27.80 -9.29 32.33
CA ILE A 20 28.72 -9.23 31.18
C ILE A 20 30.09 -9.81 31.56
N ASP A 21 30.59 -9.53 32.78
CA ASP A 21 31.84 -10.09 33.28
C ASP A 21 31.74 -11.61 33.47
N ALA A 22 30.59 -12.12 33.94
CA ALA A 22 30.34 -13.56 34.02
C ALA A 22 30.31 -14.21 32.63
N TRP A 23 29.66 -13.58 31.65
CA TRP A 23 29.63 -14.07 30.27
C TRP A 23 31.01 -14.07 29.60
N GLU A 24 31.92 -13.16 30.00
CA GLU A 24 33.33 -13.18 29.58
C GLU A 24 34.05 -14.40 30.15
N ALA A 25 33.89 -14.66 31.45
CA ALA A 25 34.52 -15.78 32.14
C ALA A 25 33.99 -17.14 31.63
N GLU A 26 32.73 -17.20 31.22
CA GLU A 26 32.08 -18.39 30.66
C GLU A 26 32.32 -18.57 29.15
N GLY A 27 32.97 -17.61 28.48
CA GLY A 27 33.26 -17.68 27.04
C GLY A 27 32.01 -17.61 26.14
N LEU A 28 30.89 -17.09 26.65
CA LEU A 28 29.60 -17.04 25.95
C LEU A 28 29.54 -15.96 24.85
N LEU A 29 30.39 -14.95 24.94
CA LEU A 29 30.46 -13.82 24.01
C LEU A 29 31.89 -13.59 23.54
N ASN A 30 32.06 -13.13 22.30
CA ASN A 30 33.38 -12.79 21.79
C ASN A 30 33.86 -11.43 22.31
N ALA A 31 35.18 -11.18 22.26
CA ALA A 31 35.79 -9.98 22.82
C ALA A 31 35.21 -8.67 22.25
N GLU A 32 34.82 -8.65 20.96
CA GLU A 32 34.19 -7.48 20.34
C GLU A 32 32.79 -7.19 20.90
N GLN A 33 31.96 -8.22 21.11
CA GLN A 33 30.62 -8.07 21.69
C GLN A 33 30.70 -7.59 23.14
N ILE A 34 31.66 -8.10 23.91
CA ILE A 34 31.87 -7.68 25.30
C ILE A 34 32.36 -6.23 25.36
N ALA A 35 33.29 -5.83 24.48
CA ALA A 35 33.76 -4.45 24.40
C ALA A 35 32.61 -3.47 24.05
N ALA A 36 31.73 -3.84 23.11
CA ALA A 36 30.58 -3.03 22.73
C ALA A 36 29.55 -2.90 23.86
N LEU A 37 29.27 -4.00 24.60
CA LEU A 37 28.34 -3.99 25.73
C LEU A 37 28.90 -3.20 26.92
N ARG A 38 30.17 -3.37 27.27
CA ARG A 38 30.84 -2.57 28.32
C ARG A 38 30.84 -1.08 27.96
N ALA A 39 31.15 -0.72 26.71
CA ALA A 39 31.12 0.68 26.27
C ALA A 39 29.71 1.31 26.35
N ARG A 40 28.66 0.51 26.15
CA ARG A 40 27.27 0.97 26.21
C ARG A 40 26.77 1.21 27.65
N TYR A 41 27.30 0.47 28.63
CA TYR A 41 26.86 0.53 30.02
C TYR A 41 27.87 1.17 30.98
N ALA A 42 29.11 1.45 30.55
CA ALA A 42 30.11 2.17 31.33
C ALA A 42 29.66 3.62 31.59
N VAL A 43 29.96 4.12 32.80
CA VAL A 43 29.70 5.51 33.18
C VAL A 43 30.67 6.40 32.41
N LYS A 44 30.17 7.18 31.45
CA LYS A 44 30.95 8.28 30.89
C LYS A 44 31.22 9.25 32.05
N PRO A 45 32.48 9.50 32.45
CA PRO A 45 32.76 10.41 33.56
C PRO A 45 32.13 11.78 33.27
N PRO A 46 31.65 12.50 34.30
CA PRO A 46 31.25 13.90 34.10
C PRO A 46 32.43 14.62 33.47
N ALA A 47 32.16 15.36 32.39
CA ALA A 47 33.19 16.06 31.64
C ALA A 47 34.04 16.87 32.63
N SER A 48 35.29 16.44 32.77
CA SER A 48 36.34 17.21 33.43
C SER A 48 36.34 18.61 32.82
N ALA A 49 36.48 19.62 33.67
CA ALA A 49 36.63 21.02 33.28
C ALA A 49 37.54 21.14 32.04
N ALA A 50 37.08 21.96 31.09
CA ALA A 50 37.69 22.18 29.79
C ALA A 50 39.23 22.28 29.88
N ALA A 51 39.91 21.34 29.23
CA ALA A 51 41.29 21.56 28.81
C ALA A 51 41.30 22.67 27.74
N PRO A 52 42.31 23.57 27.75
CA PRO A 52 42.44 24.57 26.70
C PRO A 52 42.56 23.90 25.32
N PRO A 53 41.96 24.48 24.28
CA PRO A 53 41.88 23.85 22.96
C PRO A 53 43.28 23.58 22.40
N GLN A 54 43.52 22.33 21.99
CA GLN A 54 44.69 22.00 21.17
C GLN A 54 44.63 22.81 19.86
N PRO A 55 45.76 23.37 19.40
CA PRO A 55 45.79 24.14 18.17
C PRO A 55 45.37 23.24 16.99
N GLN A 56 44.31 23.66 16.31
CA GLN A 56 43.96 23.11 15.00
C GLN A 56 45.18 23.25 14.08
N PRO A 57 45.55 22.22 13.30
CA PRO A 57 46.57 22.38 12.26
C PRO A 57 46.13 23.52 11.35
N ALA A 58 47.03 24.49 11.15
CA ALA A 58 46.77 25.69 10.37
C ALA A 58 46.10 25.29 9.05
N ALA A 59 44.90 25.83 8.81
CA ALA A 59 44.20 25.65 7.55
C ALA A 59 45.15 26.02 6.41
N GLU A 60 45.36 25.08 5.47
CA GLU A 60 46.11 25.36 4.25
C GLU A 60 45.57 26.67 3.64
N PRO A 61 46.45 27.62 3.29
CA PRO A 61 46.03 28.89 2.73
C PRO A 61 45.16 28.62 1.51
N ALA A 62 43.96 29.22 1.50
CA ALA A 62 43.02 29.07 0.40
C ALA A 62 43.72 29.46 -0.91
N PRO A 63 43.66 28.62 -1.96
CA PRO A 63 44.42 28.83 -3.20
C PRO A 63 44.06 30.19 -3.78
N THR A 64 45.11 30.91 -4.19
CA THR A 64 44.99 32.28 -4.70
C THR A 64 44.09 32.32 -5.94
N LEU A 65 43.47 33.48 -6.19
CA LEU A 65 42.56 33.67 -7.33
C LEU A 65 43.28 33.39 -8.67
N SER A 66 44.58 33.69 -8.76
CA SER A 66 45.47 33.32 -9.88
C SER A 66 45.68 31.80 -10.01
N GLU A 67 45.95 31.07 -8.92
CA GLU A 67 46.03 29.59 -8.95
C GLU A 67 44.71 28.94 -9.33
N ARG A 68 43.57 29.51 -8.94
CA ARG A 68 42.25 29.04 -9.40
C ARG A 68 42.04 29.32 -10.87
N ILE A 69 42.40 30.51 -11.39
CA ILE A 69 42.22 30.90 -12.80
C ILE A 69 43.14 30.08 -13.73
N PHE A 70 44.39 29.81 -13.34
CA PHE A 70 45.35 29.03 -14.14
C PHE A 70 45.36 27.54 -13.81
N SER A 71 44.45 27.07 -12.95
CA SER A 71 44.31 25.64 -12.68
C SER A 71 43.94 24.87 -13.95
N GLU A 72 44.39 23.61 -14.04
CA GLU A 72 44.05 22.71 -15.14
C GLU A 72 42.53 22.61 -15.38
N THR A 73 41.73 22.73 -14.31
CA THR A 73 40.27 22.75 -14.36
C THR A 73 39.73 24.01 -15.03
N SER A 74 40.28 25.19 -14.72
CA SER A 74 39.86 26.46 -15.31
C SER A 74 40.28 26.59 -16.77
N ILE A 75 41.47 26.09 -17.13
CA ILE A 75 41.92 26.00 -18.53
C ILE A 75 40.98 25.08 -19.33
N LYS A 76 40.57 23.94 -18.77
CA LYS A 76 39.58 23.05 -19.40
C LYS A 76 38.22 23.73 -19.56
N ILE A 77 37.72 24.41 -18.53
CA ILE A 77 36.45 25.15 -18.58
C ILE A 77 36.50 26.24 -19.66
N ALA A 78 37.57 27.04 -19.70
CA ALA A 78 37.74 28.10 -20.69
C ALA A 78 37.83 27.54 -22.13
N LEU A 79 38.50 26.41 -22.33
CA LEU A 79 38.58 25.74 -23.63
C LEU A 79 37.22 25.20 -24.08
N TYR A 80 36.44 24.58 -23.19
CA TYR A 80 35.10 24.08 -23.50
C TYR A 80 34.08 25.20 -23.72
N LEU A 81 34.14 26.26 -22.91
CA LEU A 81 33.30 27.43 -23.05
C LEU A 81 33.64 28.18 -24.35
N GLY A 82 34.93 28.31 -24.69
CA GLY A 82 35.40 28.85 -25.96
C GLY A 82 34.91 28.04 -27.17
N ALA A 83 34.97 26.72 -27.11
CA ALA A 83 34.40 25.85 -28.15
C ALA A 83 32.88 26.06 -28.31
N PHE A 84 32.14 26.22 -27.21
CA PHE A 84 30.70 26.50 -27.23
C PHE A 84 30.38 27.86 -27.84
N PHE A 85 31.15 28.90 -27.50
CA PHE A 85 31.01 30.23 -28.09
C PHE A 85 31.37 30.25 -29.58
N VAL A 86 32.38 29.50 -30.02
CA VAL A 86 32.71 29.38 -31.46
C VAL A 86 31.57 28.70 -32.23
N ILE A 87 30.98 27.63 -31.68
CA ILE A 87 29.83 26.95 -32.29
C ILE A 87 28.60 27.88 -32.32
N GLY A 88 28.30 28.56 -31.21
CA GLY A 88 27.19 29.52 -31.12
C GLY A 88 27.37 30.71 -32.06
N ALA A 89 28.57 31.29 -32.13
CA ALA A 89 28.90 32.36 -33.07
C ALA A 89 28.80 31.90 -34.51
N ALA A 90 29.27 30.69 -34.84
CA ALA A 90 29.13 30.12 -36.17
C ALA A 90 27.66 29.91 -36.56
N LEU A 91 26.80 29.46 -35.63
CA LEU A 91 25.35 29.33 -35.85
C LEU A 91 24.65 30.67 -36.06
N ILE A 92 24.97 31.67 -35.24
CA ILE A 92 24.42 33.03 -35.36
C ILE A 92 24.86 33.68 -36.67
N LEU A 93 26.15 33.60 -37.00
CA LEU A 93 26.71 34.15 -38.24
C LEU A 93 26.15 33.41 -39.47
N ALA A 94 25.97 32.10 -39.38
CA ALA A 94 25.32 31.29 -40.40
C ALA A 94 23.84 31.66 -40.57
N ALA A 95 23.14 32.11 -39.53
CA ALA A 95 21.77 32.59 -39.63
C ALA A 95 21.67 34.02 -40.20
N LEU A 96 22.71 34.84 -40.02
CA LEU A 96 22.74 36.25 -40.46
C LEU A 96 23.12 36.44 -41.92
N VAL A 97 23.96 35.57 -42.51
CA VAL A 97 24.48 35.73 -43.88
C VAL A 97 24.28 34.45 -44.69
N GLU A 98 23.12 34.36 -45.35
CA GLU A 98 22.66 33.15 -46.06
C GLU A 98 23.62 32.71 -47.20
N VAL A 99 24.18 33.66 -47.95
CA VAL A 99 25.07 33.39 -49.10
C VAL A 99 26.46 32.91 -48.68
N ALA A 100 26.99 33.40 -47.55
CA ALA A 100 28.33 33.03 -47.06
C ALA A 100 28.31 31.81 -46.11
N ARG A 101 27.13 31.25 -45.85
CA ARG A 101 26.89 30.21 -44.83
C ARG A 101 27.77 28.98 -45.00
N LEU A 102 27.80 28.37 -46.19
CA LEU A 102 28.62 27.19 -46.47
C LEU A 102 30.13 27.47 -46.48
N PRO A 103 30.66 28.49 -47.20
CA PRO A 103 32.08 28.80 -47.17
C PRO A 103 32.61 28.99 -45.75
N ILE A 104 31.92 29.78 -44.92
CA ILE A 104 32.32 30.03 -43.54
C ILE A 104 32.38 28.72 -42.74
N LEU A 105 31.34 27.89 -42.84
CA LEU A 105 31.29 26.62 -42.11
C LEU A 105 32.37 25.63 -42.58
N TYR A 106 32.65 25.54 -43.88
CA TYR A 106 33.74 24.70 -44.41
C TYR A 106 35.11 25.19 -43.96
N THR A 107 35.39 26.49 -44.05
CA THR A 107 36.64 27.08 -43.57
C THR A 107 36.82 26.82 -42.08
N LEU A 108 35.76 26.96 -41.28
CA LEU A 108 35.77 26.67 -39.86
C LEU A 108 36.03 25.18 -39.58
N THR A 109 35.34 24.29 -40.29
CA THR A 109 35.48 22.84 -40.13
C THR A 109 36.88 22.35 -40.48
N VAL A 110 37.45 22.81 -41.60
CA VAL A 110 38.83 22.48 -42.01
C VAL A 110 39.83 23.14 -41.05
N GLY A 111 39.59 24.41 -40.71
CA GLY A 111 40.42 25.21 -39.81
C GLY A 111 40.53 24.64 -38.40
N PHE A 112 39.52 23.93 -37.91
CA PHE A 112 39.60 23.20 -36.64
C PHE A 112 39.98 21.72 -36.84
N GLY A 113 39.50 21.06 -37.90
CA GLY A 113 39.72 19.63 -38.15
C GLY A 113 41.17 19.28 -38.46
N ALA A 114 41.85 20.04 -39.32
CA ALA A 114 43.24 19.77 -39.68
C ALA A 114 44.20 20.00 -38.48
N PRO A 115 44.11 21.12 -37.73
CA PRO A 115 44.93 21.29 -36.52
C PRO A 115 44.62 20.27 -35.44
N ALA A 116 43.38 19.78 -35.31
CA ALA A 116 43.06 18.72 -34.35
C ALA A 116 43.92 17.47 -34.59
N LEU A 117 44.09 17.04 -35.84
CA LEU A 117 44.90 15.86 -36.18
C LEU A 117 46.40 16.13 -36.02
N VAL A 118 46.88 17.29 -36.47
CA VAL A 118 48.31 17.66 -36.42
C VAL A 118 48.79 17.89 -34.99
N LEU A 119 48.00 18.62 -34.19
CA LEU A 119 48.37 19.00 -32.83
C LEU A 119 48.13 17.90 -31.80
N ARG A 120 47.48 16.78 -32.16
CA ARG A 120 47.11 15.71 -31.22
C ARG A 120 48.25 15.23 -30.33
N ARG A 121 49.45 15.08 -30.89
CA ARG A 121 50.64 14.59 -30.15
C ARG A 121 51.26 15.66 -29.26
N ARG A 122 51.12 16.95 -29.60
CA ARG A 122 51.76 18.08 -28.91
C ARG A 122 50.85 18.74 -27.87
N LEU A 123 49.57 18.91 -28.21
CA LEU A 123 48.56 19.62 -27.43
C LEU A 123 47.24 18.82 -27.42
N PRO A 124 47.16 17.73 -26.64
CA PRO A 124 46.05 16.79 -26.71
C PRO A 124 44.69 17.39 -26.29
N GLN A 125 44.69 18.34 -25.34
CA GLN A 125 43.46 18.99 -24.88
C GLN A 125 42.89 19.99 -25.92
N PRO A 126 43.67 20.95 -26.48
CA PRO A 126 43.23 21.78 -27.60
C PRO A 126 42.81 20.98 -28.82
N ALA A 127 43.60 19.96 -29.20
CA ALA A 127 43.27 19.08 -30.33
C ALA A 127 41.93 18.36 -30.13
N PHE A 128 41.61 17.94 -28.90
CA PHE A 128 40.32 17.36 -28.56
C PHE A 128 39.16 18.35 -28.79
N ALA A 129 39.29 19.59 -28.31
CA ALA A 129 38.27 20.61 -28.49
C ALA A 129 38.08 20.98 -29.97
N PHE A 130 39.17 21.11 -30.73
CA PHE A 130 39.12 21.36 -32.17
C PHE A 130 38.44 20.23 -32.93
N TYR A 131 38.70 18.97 -32.56
CA TYR A 131 38.02 17.81 -33.15
C TYR A 131 36.52 17.82 -32.86
N LEU A 132 36.13 18.18 -31.63
CA LEU A 132 34.73 18.32 -31.24
C LEU A 132 34.03 19.42 -32.07
N VAL A 133 34.65 20.60 -32.19
CA VAL A 133 34.11 21.71 -33.00
C VAL A 133 33.94 21.26 -34.45
N ALA A 134 34.98 20.69 -35.06
CA ALA A 134 34.92 20.22 -36.45
C ALA A 134 33.81 19.17 -36.67
N GLY A 135 33.67 18.21 -35.75
CA GLY A 135 32.62 17.17 -35.85
C GLY A 135 31.20 17.72 -35.73
N VAL A 136 30.96 18.71 -34.87
CA VAL A 136 29.65 19.38 -34.75
C VAL A 136 29.40 20.27 -35.98
N SER A 137 30.42 21.00 -36.45
CA SER A 137 30.32 21.82 -37.64
C SER A 137 29.98 21.02 -38.89
N LEU A 138 30.49 19.79 -39.03
CA LEU A 138 30.10 18.89 -40.12
C LEU A 138 28.60 18.57 -40.14
N LEU A 139 27.96 18.40 -38.98
CA LEU A 139 26.51 18.21 -38.91
C LEU A 139 25.74 19.46 -39.34
N ILE A 140 26.24 20.66 -38.98
CA ILE A 140 25.65 21.93 -39.40
C ILE A 140 25.82 22.14 -40.91
N ILE A 141 27.02 21.91 -41.45
CA ILE A 141 27.29 21.92 -42.89
C ILE A 141 26.28 21.01 -43.58
N ALA A 142 26.10 19.79 -43.06
CA ALA A 142 25.20 18.83 -43.69
C ALA A 142 23.77 19.35 -43.77
N GLY A 143 23.27 19.96 -42.68
CA GLY A 143 21.95 20.62 -42.65
C GLY A 143 21.81 21.74 -43.68
N VAL A 144 22.78 22.64 -43.74
CA VAL A 144 22.77 23.76 -44.70
C VAL A 144 22.86 23.25 -46.14
N THR A 145 23.69 22.23 -46.40
CA THR A 145 23.77 21.65 -47.75
C THR A 145 22.48 20.96 -48.17
N ALA A 146 21.79 20.28 -47.26
CA ALA A 146 20.51 19.64 -47.56
C ALA A 146 19.41 20.67 -47.86
N GLU A 147 19.43 21.81 -47.16
CA GLU A 147 18.53 22.94 -47.38
C GLU A 147 18.77 23.61 -48.74
N GLN A 148 20.03 23.97 -49.04
CA GLN A 148 20.39 24.67 -50.29
C GLN A 148 20.25 23.79 -51.53
N ALA A 149 20.52 22.49 -51.42
CA ALA A 149 20.43 21.57 -52.55
C ALA A 149 18.98 21.18 -52.90
N ALA A 150 18.00 21.57 -52.07
CA ALA A 150 16.58 21.29 -52.27
C ALA A 150 16.29 19.83 -52.66
N PHE A 151 16.92 18.89 -51.94
CA PHE A 151 16.82 17.47 -52.27
C PHE A 151 15.37 16.98 -52.24
N SER A 152 15.01 16.10 -53.18
CA SER A 152 13.75 15.37 -53.08
C SER A 152 13.67 14.54 -51.79
N ASN A 153 12.46 14.24 -51.31
CA ASN A 153 12.26 13.52 -50.03
C ASN A 153 13.00 12.16 -49.95
N ALA A 154 13.23 11.48 -51.07
CA ALA A 154 13.98 10.22 -51.08
C ALA A 154 15.50 10.46 -51.00
N VAL A 155 16.02 11.40 -51.80
CA VAL A 155 17.44 11.76 -51.81
C VAL A 155 17.85 12.39 -50.48
N SER A 156 17.00 13.24 -49.89
CA SER A 156 17.22 13.84 -48.57
C SER A 156 17.37 12.78 -47.48
N ARG A 157 16.50 11.75 -47.47
CA ARG A 157 16.61 10.65 -46.50
C ARG A 157 17.88 9.81 -46.69
N GLY A 158 18.27 9.53 -47.93
CA GLY A 158 19.53 8.84 -48.24
C GLY A 158 20.76 9.68 -47.84
N TYR A 159 20.71 10.97 -48.11
CA TYR A 159 21.73 11.95 -47.71
C TYR A 159 21.92 11.96 -46.19
N TRP A 160 20.83 12.11 -45.42
CA TRP A 160 20.90 12.10 -43.96
C TRP A 160 21.37 10.77 -43.39
N THR A 161 20.99 9.65 -44.02
CA THR A 161 21.50 8.32 -43.68
C THR A 161 23.03 8.27 -43.81
N ALA A 162 23.55 8.63 -44.99
CA ALA A 162 24.98 8.65 -45.25
C ALA A 162 25.73 9.59 -44.29
N THR A 163 25.17 10.78 -44.04
CA THR A 163 25.72 11.77 -43.12
C THR A 163 25.83 11.23 -41.70
N PHE A 164 24.76 10.68 -41.13
CA PHE A 164 24.77 10.18 -39.75
C PHE A 164 25.68 8.96 -39.57
N TRP A 165 25.73 8.04 -40.54
CA TRP A 165 26.69 6.93 -40.50
C TRP A 165 28.13 7.41 -40.68
N GLY A 166 28.38 8.39 -41.55
CA GLY A 166 29.68 9.05 -41.69
C GLY A 166 30.13 9.70 -40.39
N LEU A 167 29.24 10.44 -39.72
CA LEU A 167 29.50 11.03 -38.40
C LEU A 167 29.72 9.96 -37.32
N THR A 168 29.00 8.84 -37.37
CA THR A 168 29.21 7.70 -36.46
C THR A 168 30.64 7.17 -36.57
N LEU A 169 31.13 6.95 -37.79
CA LEU A 169 32.50 6.52 -38.05
C LEU A 169 33.52 7.58 -37.62
N LEU A 170 33.24 8.86 -37.90
CA LEU A 170 34.09 9.98 -37.47
C LEU A 170 34.22 9.99 -35.94
N TRP A 171 33.13 10.00 -35.19
CA TRP A 171 33.17 9.99 -33.73
C TRP A 171 33.80 8.71 -33.17
N ALA A 172 33.55 7.54 -33.79
CA ALA A 172 34.21 6.29 -33.41
C ALA A 172 35.73 6.36 -33.61
N ALA A 173 36.21 6.97 -34.70
CA ALA A 173 37.63 7.26 -34.87
C ALA A 173 38.12 8.19 -33.76
N GLY A 174 37.37 9.24 -33.43
CA GLY A 174 37.65 10.12 -32.29
C GLY A 174 37.87 9.36 -30.97
N VAL A 175 37.09 8.31 -30.68
CA VAL A 175 37.30 7.47 -29.49
C VAL A 175 38.69 6.85 -29.48
N ILE A 176 39.14 6.33 -30.61
CA ILE A 176 40.45 5.69 -30.76
C ILE A 176 41.58 6.73 -30.70
N LEU A 177 41.40 7.87 -31.35
CA LEU A 177 42.43 8.92 -31.45
C LEU A 177 42.66 9.63 -30.13
N TYR A 178 41.60 9.90 -29.36
CA TYR A 178 41.65 10.76 -28.17
C TYR A 178 41.33 10.04 -26.86
N CYS A 179 41.00 8.73 -26.89
CA CYS A 179 40.57 7.98 -25.71
C CYS A 179 39.46 8.72 -24.94
N SER A 180 38.43 9.21 -25.65
CA SER A 180 37.35 10.00 -25.06
C SER A 180 36.06 9.22 -24.91
N ARG A 181 35.48 9.26 -23.70
CA ARG A 181 34.16 8.67 -23.41
C ARG A 181 33.05 9.42 -24.15
N LEU A 182 33.17 10.74 -24.27
CA LEU A 182 32.18 11.59 -24.90
C LEU A 182 31.99 11.22 -26.38
N PHE A 183 33.08 11.02 -27.11
CA PHE A 183 33.02 10.60 -28.51
C PHE A 183 32.37 9.23 -28.70
N SER A 184 32.45 8.33 -27.71
CA SER A 184 31.76 7.04 -27.78
C SER A 184 30.24 7.20 -27.66
N LEU A 185 29.78 8.19 -26.90
CA LEU A 185 28.36 8.53 -26.79
C LEU A 185 27.87 9.16 -28.08
N PHE A 186 28.61 10.11 -28.65
CA PHE A 186 28.24 10.74 -29.92
C PHE A 186 28.22 9.74 -31.08
N ALA A 187 29.21 8.84 -31.16
CA ALA A 187 29.21 7.78 -32.17
C ALA A 187 27.93 6.94 -32.06
N PHE A 188 27.55 6.52 -30.85
CA PHE A 188 26.34 5.74 -30.65
C PHE A 188 25.06 6.51 -31.00
N LEU A 189 24.92 7.77 -30.59
CA LEU A 189 23.76 8.61 -30.88
C LEU A 189 23.63 8.92 -32.37
N MET A 190 24.73 9.21 -33.06
CA MET A 190 24.71 9.40 -34.51
C MET A 190 24.32 8.11 -35.22
N GLY A 191 24.71 6.94 -34.70
CA GLY A 191 24.27 5.68 -35.29
C GLY A 191 22.79 5.39 -35.04
N VAL A 192 22.23 5.83 -33.90
CA VAL A 192 20.78 5.80 -33.65
C VAL A 192 20.07 6.67 -34.70
N ALA A 193 20.50 7.91 -34.88
CA ALA A 193 19.94 8.82 -35.89
C ALA A 193 20.09 8.26 -37.32
N GLY A 194 21.25 7.68 -37.64
CA GLY A 194 21.52 7.06 -38.93
C GLY A 194 20.67 5.81 -39.20
N THR A 195 20.34 5.04 -38.17
CA THR A 195 19.43 3.90 -38.30
C THR A 195 17.98 4.36 -38.52
N ILE A 196 17.54 5.44 -37.85
CA ILE A 196 16.22 6.06 -38.10
C ILE A 196 16.15 6.64 -39.52
N ALA A 197 17.20 7.33 -39.97
CA ALA A 197 17.28 7.86 -41.33
C ALA A 197 17.28 6.74 -42.38
N LEU A 198 18.06 5.67 -42.15
CA LEU A 198 18.14 4.50 -43.02
C LEU A 198 16.77 3.85 -43.20
N PHE A 199 16.05 3.68 -42.08
CA PHE A 199 14.69 3.17 -42.07
C PHE A 199 13.77 4.02 -42.96
N GLY A 200 13.79 5.34 -42.78
CA GLY A 200 13.01 6.25 -43.61
C GLY A 200 13.41 6.18 -45.08
N TRP A 201 14.69 6.05 -45.40
CA TRP A 201 15.20 6.00 -46.77
C TRP A 201 14.76 4.72 -47.51
N LEU A 202 14.86 3.57 -46.85
CA LEU A 202 14.43 2.27 -47.39
C LEU A 202 12.90 2.14 -47.50
N ARG A 203 12.12 3.12 -46.99
CA ARG A 203 10.65 3.10 -46.94
C ARG A 203 10.11 1.80 -46.36
N LEU A 204 10.80 1.26 -45.37
CA LEU A 204 10.33 0.09 -44.64
C LEU A 204 9.06 0.46 -43.87
N GLN A 205 8.21 -0.52 -43.61
CA GLN A 205 7.02 -0.34 -42.76
C GLN A 205 7.45 -0.02 -41.33
N ASP A 206 6.71 0.84 -40.62
CA ASP A 206 7.06 1.39 -39.29
C ASP A 206 7.52 0.32 -38.26
N ALA A 207 7.00 -0.90 -38.34
CA ALA A 207 7.40 -1.98 -37.45
C ALA A 207 8.84 -2.49 -37.65
N ALA A 208 9.48 -2.25 -38.80
CA ALA A 208 10.86 -2.67 -39.04
C ALA A 208 11.90 -1.77 -38.34
N LEU A 209 11.52 -0.57 -37.92
CA LEU A 209 12.42 0.33 -37.18
C LEU A 209 12.82 -0.25 -35.81
N MET A 210 11.86 -0.85 -35.10
CA MET A 210 12.07 -1.38 -33.74
C MET A 210 13.15 -2.47 -33.67
N PRO A 211 13.14 -3.53 -34.52
CA PRO A 211 14.18 -4.56 -34.46
C PRO A 211 15.54 -4.02 -34.92
N MET A 212 15.58 -3.07 -35.86
CA MET A 212 16.83 -2.38 -36.24
C MET A 212 17.41 -1.57 -35.08
N MET A 213 16.57 -0.85 -34.33
CA MET A 213 16.96 -0.11 -33.13
C MET A 213 17.48 -1.04 -32.03
N ALA A 214 16.79 -2.16 -31.78
CA ALA A 214 17.24 -3.16 -30.81
C ALA A 214 18.58 -3.80 -31.23
N ALA A 215 18.75 -4.10 -32.51
CA ALA A 215 20.02 -4.59 -33.05
C ALA A 215 21.16 -3.56 -32.90
N TRP A 216 20.87 -2.27 -33.12
CA TRP A 216 21.85 -1.20 -32.88
C TRP A 216 22.22 -1.08 -31.40
N CYS A 217 21.26 -1.25 -30.49
CA CYS A 217 21.54 -1.28 -29.05
C CYS A 217 22.44 -2.47 -28.66
N LEU A 218 22.24 -3.63 -29.28
CA LEU A 218 23.13 -4.80 -29.12
C LEU A 218 24.54 -4.50 -29.65
N ALA A 219 24.66 -3.79 -30.77
CA ALA A 219 25.95 -3.29 -31.26
C ALA A 219 26.59 -2.29 -30.27
N GLY A 220 25.80 -1.41 -29.64
CA GLY A 220 26.23 -0.53 -28.56
C GLY A 220 26.75 -1.30 -27.33
N TRP A 221 26.10 -2.41 -26.96
CA TRP A 221 26.60 -3.33 -25.93
C TRP A 221 27.95 -3.93 -26.33
N ALA A 222 28.08 -4.46 -27.55
CA ALA A 222 29.32 -5.03 -28.07
C ALA A 222 30.44 -3.99 -28.13
N GLY A 223 30.14 -2.77 -28.58
CA GLY A 223 31.05 -1.63 -28.57
C GLY A 223 31.52 -1.30 -27.16
N SER A 224 30.60 -1.21 -26.19
CA SER A 224 30.97 -1.00 -24.78
C SER A 224 31.85 -2.13 -24.21
N HIS A 225 31.74 -3.34 -24.75
CA HIS A 225 32.56 -4.49 -24.34
C HIS A 225 33.97 -4.39 -24.90
N ALA A 226 34.11 -4.06 -26.18
CA ALA A 226 35.39 -3.76 -26.81
C ALA A 226 36.11 -2.61 -26.08
N LEU A 227 35.39 -1.52 -25.78
CA LEU A 227 35.92 -0.38 -25.02
C LEU A 227 36.37 -0.77 -23.60
N ARG A 228 35.63 -1.67 -22.93
CA ARG A 228 36.01 -2.15 -21.60
C ARG A 228 37.28 -2.98 -21.65
N ARG A 229 37.43 -3.86 -22.64
CA ARG A 229 38.64 -4.69 -22.80
C ARG A 229 39.88 -3.81 -23.03
N ARG A 230 39.73 -2.73 -23.79
CA ARG A 230 40.85 -1.86 -24.16
C ARG A 230 41.21 -0.80 -23.12
N TRP A 231 40.22 -0.14 -22.50
CA TRP A 231 40.42 1.03 -21.63
C TRP A 231 39.77 0.92 -20.24
N GLY A 232 39.28 -0.27 -19.88
CA GLY A 232 38.75 -0.56 -18.54
C GLY A 232 37.27 -0.22 -18.34
N ALA A 233 36.72 -0.67 -17.20
CA ALA A 233 35.28 -0.63 -16.94
C ALA A 233 34.72 0.80 -16.75
N LYS A 234 35.48 1.69 -16.10
CA LYS A 234 35.04 3.09 -15.88
C LYS A 234 34.87 3.84 -17.21
N PHE A 235 35.68 3.51 -18.20
CA PHE A 235 35.61 4.11 -19.54
C PHE A 235 34.34 3.72 -20.29
N ALA A 236 34.00 2.44 -20.29
CA ALA A 236 32.86 1.91 -21.05
C ALA A 236 31.48 2.11 -20.40
N ARG A 237 31.41 2.43 -19.10
CA ARG A 237 30.15 2.54 -18.34
C ARG A 237 29.13 3.52 -18.96
N PRO A 238 29.49 4.74 -19.39
CA PRO A 238 28.53 5.68 -19.95
C PRO A 238 27.84 5.16 -21.21
N LEU A 239 28.62 4.65 -22.18
CA LEU A 239 28.08 4.06 -23.40
C LEU A 239 27.17 2.87 -23.11
N PHE A 240 27.59 2.00 -22.18
CA PHE A 240 26.77 0.87 -21.75
C PHE A 240 25.39 1.32 -21.25
N TRP A 241 25.32 2.32 -20.37
CA TRP A 241 24.05 2.82 -19.85
C TRP A 241 23.20 3.53 -20.90
N LEU A 242 23.83 4.31 -21.79
CA LEU A 242 23.13 4.95 -22.89
C LEU A 242 22.48 3.91 -23.82
N ALA A 243 23.20 2.83 -24.17
CA ALA A 243 22.65 1.75 -24.98
C ALA A 243 21.45 1.07 -24.31
N LYS A 244 21.47 0.88 -22.98
CA LYS A 244 20.31 0.34 -22.24
C LYS A 244 19.15 1.32 -22.14
N ALA A 245 19.42 2.61 -22.01
CA ALA A 245 18.37 3.64 -22.02
C ALA A 245 17.66 3.67 -23.37
N VAL A 246 18.40 3.68 -24.49
CA VAL A 246 17.81 3.64 -25.83
C VAL A 246 17.04 2.34 -26.05
N LEU A 247 17.57 1.18 -25.64
CA LEU A 247 16.83 -0.09 -25.72
C LEU A 247 15.52 -0.04 -24.91
N GLY A 248 15.54 0.56 -23.72
CA GLY A 248 14.34 0.77 -22.91
C GLY A 248 13.29 1.62 -23.63
N PHE A 249 13.71 2.72 -24.28
CA PHE A 249 12.81 3.53 -25.12
C PHE A 249 12.28 2.75 -26.32
N THR A 250 13.12 1.95 -26.99
CA THR A 250 12.70 1.08 -28.09
C THR A 250 11.65 0.08 -27.64
N LEU A 251 11.80 -0.53 -26.46
CA LEU A 251 10.81 -1.45 -25.91
C LEU A 251 9.50 -0.76 -25.51
N LEU A 252 9.57 0.46 -24.98
CA LEU A 252 8.37 1.26 -24.70
C LEU A 252 7.61 1.59 -26.00
N ALA A 253 8.32 2.00 -27.04
CA ALA A 253 7.73 2.26 -28.35
C ALA A 253 7.16 0.98 -28.98
N ALA A 254 7.87 -0.14 -28.88
CA ALA A 254 7.41 -1.47 -29.32
C ALA A 254 6.15 -1.94 -28.57
N THR A 255 6.05 -1.65 -27.28
CA THR A 255 4.86 -1.91 -26.46
C THR A 255 3.69 -1.03 -26.88
N SER A 256 3.94 0.28 -27.02
CA SER A 256 2.93 1.25 -27.47
C SER A 256 2.40 0.90 -28.85
N HIS A 257 3.27 0.45 -29.77
CA HIS A 257 2.86 -0.02 -31.08
C HIS A 257 2.09 -1.34 -31.00
N GLY A 258 2.46 -2.24 -30.08
CA GLY A 258 1.66 -3.44 -29.77
C GLY A 258 0.24 -3.10 -29.32
N PHE A 259 0.09 -2.09 -28.46
CA PHE A 259 -1.22 -1.61 -28.01
C PHE A 259 -1.98 -0.85 -29.11
N SER A 260 -1.33 -0.02 -29.93
CA SER A 260 -2.01 0.62 -31.06
C SER A 260 -2.46 -0.43 -32.09
N MET A 261 -1.66 -1.47 -32.29
CA MET A 261 -2.08 -2.63 -33.09
C MET A 261 -3.30 -3.30 -32.47
N TRP A 262 -3.46 -3.35 -31.16
CA TRP A 262 -4.67 -3.90 -30.53
C TRP A 262 -5.93 -3.16 -30.98
N ASP A 263 -5.90 -1.83 -31.05
CA ASP A 263 -7.04 -1.01 -31.50
C ASP A 263 -7.27 -1.09 -33.02
N ASP A 264 -6.21 -1.05 -33.83
CA ASP A 264 -6.31 -1.11 -35.30
C ASP A 264 -6.62 -2.53 -35.83
N TYR A 265 -6.24 -3.60 -35.11
CA TYR A 265 -6.50 -5.00 -35.49
C TYR A 265 -7.98 -5.37 -35.45
N PHE A 266 -8.81 -4.63 -34.70
CA PHE A 266 -10.26 -4.78 -34.81
C PHE A 266 -10.75 -4.52 -36.24
N PHE A 267 -9.98 -3.80 -37.07
CA PHE A 267 -10.43 -3.36 -38.39
C PHE A 267 -9.51 -3.69 -39.59
N ARG A 268 -8.21 -4.04 -39.50
CA ARG A 268 -7.37 -4.35 -40.69
C ARG A 268 -6.30 -5.48 -40.57
N ARG A 269 -6.02 -6.11 -41.74
CA ARG A 269 -5.20 -7.32 -41.99
C ARG A 269 -3.66 -7.12 -42.07
N GLU A 270 -3.01 -6.39 -41.16
CA GLU A 270 -1.53 -6.27 -41.23
C GLU A 270 -0.79 -7.22 -40.28
N HIS A 271 -0.79 -8.51 -40.66
CA HIS A 271 -0.17 -9.64 -39.96
C HIS A 271 1.38 -9.62 -39.83
N PRO A 272 2.19 -9.27 -40.85
CA PRO A 272 3.64 -9.50 -40.78
C PRO A 272 4.39 -8.57 -39.82
N LEU A 273 3.82 -7.41 -39.46
CA LEU A 273 4.44 -6.42 -38.58
C LEU A 273 4.64 -6.94 -37.14
N ALA A 274 3.75 -7.81 -36.67
CA ALA A 274 3.84 -8.38 -35.33
C ALA A 274 5.06 -9.31 -35.18
N LEU A 275 5.50 -9.99 -36.25
CA LEU A 275 6.73 -10.81 -36.24
C LEU A 275 7.99 -9.95 -36.08
N LEU A 276 8.03 -8.77 -36.73
CA LEU A 276 9.12 -7.81 -36.57
C LEU A 276 9.17 -7.24 -35.14
N ASN A 277 7.99 -7.02 -34.54
CA ASN A 277 7.90 -6.65 -33.15
C ASN A 277 8.39 -7.78 -32.23
N ALA A 278 7.98 -9.04 -32.47
CA ALA A 278 8.47 -10.21 -31.73
C ALA A 278 10.00 -10.33 -31.79
N LEU A 279 10.58 -10.09 -32.97
CA LEU A 279 12.03 -10.08 -33.16
C LEU A 279 12.71 -9.00 -32.31
N THR A 280 12.12 -7.81 -32.17
CA THR A 280 12.62 -6.74 -31.29
C THR A 280 12.75 -7.21 -29.85
N TRP A 281 11.70 -7.84 -29.34
CA TRP A 281 11.65 -8.40 -27.99
C TRP A 281 12.65 -9.54 -27.79
N LEU A 282 12.82 -10.40 -28.80
CA LEU A 282 13.81 -11.48 -28.78
C LEU A 282 15.25 -10.94 -28.76
N ILE A 283 15.56 -9.92 -29.56
CA ILE A 283 16.87 -9.24 -29.55
C ILE A 283 17.13 -8.60 -28.18
N ALA A 284 16.11 -7.95 -27.59
CA ALA A 284 16.23 -7.36 -26.26
C ALA A 284 16.46 -8.42 -25.17
N ALA A 285 15.75 -9.55 -25.22
CA ALA A 285 15.96 -10.68 -24.31
C ALA A 285 17.40 -11.20 -24.40
N ALA A 286 17.91 -11.39 -25.62
CA ALA A 286 19.29 -11.80 -25.87
C ALA A 286 20.30 -10.76 -25.35
N ASP A 287 20.07 -9.47 -25.60
CA ASP A 287 20.92 -8.38 -25.12
C ASP A 287 20.98 -8.31 -23.58
N PHE A 288 19.85 -8.48 -22.89
CA PHE A 288 19.82 -8.54 -21.42
C PHE A 288 20.51 -9.80 -20.88
N ALA A 289 20.33 -10.95 -21.52
CA ALA A 289 20.99 -12.20 -21.14
C ALA A 289 22.53 -12.11 -21.31
N LEU A 290 22.99 -11.54 -22.42
CA LEU A 290 24.42 -11.27 -22.66
C LEU A 290 24.97 -10.24 -21.67
N THR A 291 24.17 -9.24 -21.32
CA THR A 291 24.53 -8.23 -20.32
C THR A 291 24.68 -8.84 -18.93
N ARG A 292 23.85 -9.82 -18.58
CA ARG A 292 23.96 -10.53 -17.32
C ARG A 292 25.30 -11.25 -17.20
N ARG A 293 25.83 -11.87 -18.26
CA ARG A 293 27.17 -12.49 -18.22
C ARG A 293 28.27 -11.51 -17.80
N ARG A 294 28.06 -10.22 -18.05
CA ARG A 294 29.00 -9.13 -17.73
C ARG A 294 28.76 -8.48 -16.36
N SER A 295 27.51 -8.40 -15.92
CA SER A 295 27.08 -7.66 -14.73
C SER A 295 26.29 -8.57 -13.80
N ASN A 296 26.74 -8.74 -12.55
CA ASN A 296 26.04 -9.58 -11.57
C ASN A 296 24.73 -8.98 -11.03
N ARG A 297 24.14 -7.98 -11.72
CA ARG A 297 22.91 -7.33 -11.27
C ARG A 297 21.71 -8.23 -11.59
N PRO A 298 20.86 -8.55 -10.60
CA PRO A 298 19.70 -9.42 -10.82
C PRO A 298 18.69 -8.81 -11.80
N ALA A 299 18.59 -7.48 -11.87
CA ALA A 299 17.67 -6.76 -12.76
C ALA A 299 17.77 -7.20 -14.24
N PHE A 300 18.96 -7.55 -14.73
CA PHE A 300 19.11 -8.01 -16.11
C PHE A 300 18.54 -9.41 -16.35
N ARG A 301 18.53 -10.29 -15.32
CA ARG A 301 17.86 -11.59 -15.41
C ARG A 301 16.34 -11.40 -15.54
N PHE A 302 15.78 -10.50 -14.73
CA PHE A 302 14.37 -10.12 -14.79
C PHE A 302 14.00 -9.50 -16.13
N ALA A 303 14.80 -8.53 -16.62
CA ALA A 303 14.55 -7.88 -17.90
C ALA A 303 14.62 -8.87 -19.08
N ALA A 304 15.56 -9.82 -19.07
CA ALA A 304 15.69 -10.83 -20.12
C ALA A 304 14.44 -11.72 -20.20
N VAL A 305 13.96 -12.24 -19.07
CA VAL A 305 12.77 -13.09 -19.05
C VAL A 305 11.49 -12.28 -19.30
N ALA A 306 11.39 -11.06 -18.76
CA ALA A 306 10.26 -10.18 -19.02
C ALA A 306 10.13 -9.85 -20.53
N ALA A 307 11.25 -9.69 -21.24
CA ALA A 307 11.25 -9.48 -22.68
C ALA A 307 10.74 -10.70 -23.48
N LEU A 308 10.65 -11.89 -22.87
CA LEU A 308 10.06 -13.07 -23.52
C LEU A 308 8.54 -13.14 -23.39
N LEU A 309 7.93 -12.35 -22.50
CA LEU A 309 6.48 -12.40 -22.23
C LEU A 309 5.58 -12.05 -23.42
N PRO A 310 5.85 -11.01 -24.24
CA PRO A 310 4.97 -10.65 -25.34
C PRO A 310 5.17 -11.52 -26.60
N ILE A 311 6.21 -12.36 -26.63
CA ILE A 311 6.59 -13.11 -27.84
C ILE A 311 5.49 -14.05 -28.34
N PRO A 312 4.84 -14.91 -27.51
CA PRO A 312 3.81 -15.83 -28.00
C PRO A 312 2.66 -15.09 -28.69
N TRP A 313 2.17 -14.03 -28.04
CA TRP A 313 1.10 -13.19 -28.58
C TRP A 313 1.50 -12.54 -29.91
N LEU A 314 2.69 -11.94 -29.98
CA LEU A 314 3.20 -11.29 -31.19
C LEU A 314 3.44 -12.29 -32.34
N VAL A 315 3.93 -13.49 -32.03
CA VAL A 315 4.18 -14.54 -33.03
C VAL A 315 2.87 -15.05 -33.61
N LEU A 316 1.88 -15.37 -32.76
CA LEU A 316 0.58 -15.84 -33.24
C LEU A 316 -0.14 -14.77 -34.07
N THR A 317 -0.19 -13.54 -33.58
CA THR A 317 -0.73 -12.39 -34.33
C THR A 317 0.00 -12.22 -35.67
N GLY A 318 1.31 -12.42 -35.65
CA GLY A 318 2.20 -12.48 -36.80
C GLY A 318 1.82 -13.52 -37.86
N LEU A 319 1.35 -14.68 -37.40
CA LEU A 319 0.92 -15.81 -38.22
C LEU A 319 -0.54 -15.71 -38.67
N GLY A 320 -1.21 -14.59 -38.40
CA GLY A 320 -2.60 -14.38 -38.80
C GLY A 320 -3.65 -14.85 -37.80
N VAL A 321 -3.22 -15.31 -36.62
CA VAL A 321 -4.15 -15.70 -35.55
C VAL A 321 -4.77 -14.45 -34.94
N ARG A 322 -6.10 -14.35 -34.98
CA ARG A 322 -6.82 -13.18 -34.50
C ARG A 322 -6.60 -12.99 -32.98
N PRO A 323 -6.48 -11.75 -32.47
CA PRO A 323 -6.33 -11.50 -31.04
C PRO A 323 -7.44 -12.10 -30.16
N GLU A 324 -8.67 -12.17 -30.68
CA GLU A 324 -9.85 -12.73 -29.99
C GLU A 324 -9.97 -14.27 -30.09
N SER A 325 -9.09 -14.89 -30.85
CA SER A 325 -9.14 -16.34 -31.09
C SER A 325 -8.76 -17.12 -29.83
N ILE A 326 -9.25 -18.35 -29.72
CA ILE A 326 -9.04 -19.23 -28.55
C ILE A 326 -7.56 -19.62 -28.43
N GLU A 327 -6.84 -19.61 -29.54
CA GLU A 327 -5.44 -19.95 -29.67
C GLU A 327 -4.53 -19.01 -28.87
N GLN A 328 -4.90 -17.72 -28.74
CA GLN A 328 -4.11 -16.71 -28.03
C GLN A 328 -4.01 -16.97 -26.50
N PRO A 329 -5.13 -17.11 -25.75
CA PRO A 329 -5.05 -17.44 -24.33
C PRO A 329 -4.45 -18.83 -24.09
N ILE A 330 -4.71 -19.81 -24.96
CA ILE A 330 -4.09 -21.14 -24.86
C ILE A 330 -2.57 -21.05 -25.03
N ALA A 331 -2.07 -20.34 -26.03
CA ALA A 331 -0.63 -20.19 -26.23
C ALA A 331 0.04 -19.42 -25.09
N GLN A 332 -0.62 -18.39 -24.56
CA GLN A 332 -0.11 -17.67 -23.41
C GLN A 332 -0.09 -18.55 -22.15
N TRP A 333 -1.09 -19.43 -21.97
CA TRP A 333 -1.10 -20.43 -20.90
C TRP A 333 0.03 -21.45 -21.08
N LEU A 334 0.23 -21.99 -22.29
CA LEU A 334 1.33 -22.92 -22.61
C LEU A 334 2.69 -22.26 -22.36
N TRP A 335 2.83 -20.98 -22.69
CA TRP A 335 4.05 -20.21 -22.40
C TRP A 335 4.28 -20.04 -20.89
N GLY A 336 3.21 -19.76 -20.12
CA GLY A 336 3.27 -19.74 -18.67
C GLY A 336 3.70 -21.09 -18.09
N ALA A 337 3.13 -22.19 -18.57
CA ALA A 337 3.51 -23.54 -18.17
C ALA A 337 4.98 -23.84 -18.51
N LEU A 338 5.44 -23.48 -19.71
CA LEU A 338 6.83 -23.64 -20.15
C LEU A 338 7.80 -22.83 -19.27
N LEU A 339 7.46 -21.60 -18.90
CA LEU A 339 8.29 -20.78 -17.99
C LEU A 339 8.30 -21.35 -16.56
N ALA A 340 7.19 -21.89 -16.08
CA ALA A 340 7.09 -22.52 -14.77
C ALA A 340 7.92 -23.82 -14.69
N THR A 341 7.92 -24.63 -15.75
CA THR A 341 8.76 -25.84 -15.85
C THR A 341 10.22 -25.49 -16.07
N ALA A 342 10.52 -24.48 -16.89
CA ALA A 342 11.88 -23.96 -17.06
C ALA A 342 12.46 -23.45 -15.73
N SER A 343 11.65 -22.81 -14.88
CA SER A 343 12.08 -22.44 -13.53
C SER A 343 12.52 -23.64 -12.71
N LEU A 344 11.80 -24.77 -12.77
CA LEU A 344 12.20 -25.99 -12.06
C LEU A 344 13.50 -26.57 -12.61
N ALA A 345 13.63 -26.63 -13.93
CA ALA A 345 14.85 -27.12 -14.58
C ALA A 345 16.06 -26.27 -14.19
N LEU A 346 15.95 -24.93 -14.30
CA LEU A 346 17.00 -23.98 -13.95
C LEU A 346 17.39 -24.05 -12.47
N GLU A 347 16.50 -24.45 -11.56
CA GLU A 347 16.86 -24.61 -10.14
C GLU A 347 17.80 -25.76 -9.84
N HIS A 348 17.78 -26.79 -10.70
CA HIS A 348 18.63 -27.96 -10.59
C HIS A 348 19.98 -27.78 -11.29
N GLU A 349 20.15 -26.69 -12.07
CA GLU A 349 21.42 -26.36 -12.69
C GLU A 349 22.48 -26.02 -11.65
N GLU A 350 23.69 -26.57 -11.84
CA GLU A 350 24.84 -26.32 -10.97
C GLU A 350 25.44 -24.93 -11.20
N ASP A 351 25.36 -24.40 -12.43
CA ASP A 351 25.89 -23.08 -12.76
C ASP A 351 25.01 -21.96 -12.17
N GLU A 352 25.59 -21.18 -11.25
CA GLU A 352 24.97 -20.04 -10.58
C GLU A 352 24.43 -18.97 -11.56
N ILE A 353 25.01 -18.89 -12.77
CA ILE A 353 24.54 -18.00 -13.82
C ILE A 353 23.14 -18.43 -14.27
N HIS A 354 22.97 -19.71 -14.61
CA HIS A 354 21.72 -20.30 -15.09
C HIS A 354 20.68 -20.39 -13.96
N ARG A 355 21.08 -20.88 -12.79
CA ARG A 355 20.22 -20.99 -11.61
C ARG A 355 19.57 -19.66 -11.20
N GLY A 356 20.27 -18.56 -11.44
CA GLY A 356 19.74 -17.24 -11.18
C GLY A 356 18.51 -16.83 -11.99
N TYR A 357 18.22 -17.50 -13.11
CA TYR A 357 17.03 -17.25 -13.95
C TYR A 357 15.77 -17.96 -13.46
N ALA A 358 15.89 -18.90 -12.51
CA ALA A 358 14.75 -19.63 -11.97
C ALA A 358 13.64 -18.71 -11.43
N LEU A 359 13.96 -17.83 -10.49
CA LEU A 359 12.98 -16.92 -9.90
C LEU A 359 12.35 -15.95 -10.94
N PRO A 360 13.13 -15.30 -11.83
CA PRO A 360 12.58 -14.55 -12.96
C PRO A 360 11.63 -15.37 -13.85
N ALA A 361 11.99 -16.61 -14.20
CA ALA A 361 11.16 -17.51 -15.00
C ALA A 361 9.84 -17.84 -14.29
N LEU A 362 9.89 -18.13 -12.99
CA LEU A 362 8.68 -18.35 -12.19
C LEU A 362 7.78 -17.11 -12.15
N LEU A 363 8.33 -15.93 -11.92
CA LEU A 363 7.52 -14.70 -11.88
C LEU A 363 6.94 -14.35 -13.25
N ALA A 364 7.70 -14.58 -14.33
CA ALA A 364 7.22 -14.44 -15.69
C ALA A 364 6.12 -15.46 -16.03
N SER A 365 6.20 -16.70 -15.53
CA SER A 365 5.10 -17.66 -15.67
C SER A 365 3.79 -17.12 -15.08
N GLY A 366 3.87 -16.40 -13.95
CA GLY A 366 2.71 -15.79 -13.32
C GLY A 366 2.12 -14.68 -14.16
N ALA A 367 2.96 -13.81 -14.73
CA ALA A 367 2.51 -12.78 -15.67
C ALA A 367 1.90 -13.38 -16.94
N ALA A 368 2.48 -14.47 -17.46
CA ALA A 368 1.94 -15.17 -18.62
C ALA A 368 0.58 -15.81 -18.31
N PHE A 369 0.44 -16.54 -17.21
CA PHE A 369 -0.86 -17.08 -16.78
C PHE A 369 -1.90 -15.99 -16.54
N LEU A 370 -1.53 -14.87 -15.93
CA LEU A 370 -2.44 -13.72 -15.79
C LEU A 370 -2.88 -13.18 -17.16
N GLY A 371 -1.96 -13.06 -18.12
CA GLY A 371 -2.30 -12.70 -19.50
C GLY A 371 -3.30 -13.69 -20.12
N ALA A 372 -3.06 -14.99 -19.94
CA ALA A 372 -3.97 -16.03 -20.42
C ALA A 372 -5.37 -15.95 -19.81
N LEU A 373 -5.49 -15.53 -18.54
CA LEU A 373 -6.76 -15.36 -17.85
C LEU A 373 -7.48 -14.05 -18.20
N VAL A 374 -6.75 -13.00 -18.60
CA VAL A 374 -7.33 -11.70 -18.99
C VAL A 374 -7.86 -11.72 -20.42
N LEU A 375 -7.17 -12.39 -21.34
CA LEU A 375 -7.54 -12.42 -22.77
C LEU A 375 -8.99 -12.89 -23.05
N PRO A 376 -9.55 -13.92 -22.40
CA PRO A 376 -10.93 -14.33 -22.63
C PRO A 376 -11.98 -13.24 -22.33
N PHE A 377 -11.68 -12.29 -21.44
CA PHE A 377 -12.59 -11.18 -21.11
C PHE A 377 -12.69 -10.13 -22.22
N THR A 378 -11.74 -10.10 -23.16
CA THR A 378 -11.82 -9.19 -24.30
C THR A 378 -12.71 -9.75 -25.41
N ARG A 379 -13.21 -10.99 -25.27
CA ARG A 379 -14.13 -11.62 -26.21
C ARG A 379 -15.59 -11.41 -25.78
N THR A 380 -16.44 -11.06 -26.75
CA THR A 380 -17.89 -10.92 -26.57
C THR A 380 -18.65 -11.93 -27.45
N PRO A 381 -19.41 -12.89 -26.88
CA PRO A 381 -19.54 -13.20 -25.44
C PRO A 381 -18.27 -13.86 -24.87
N THR A 382 -18.06 -13.72 -23.56
CA THR A 382 -16.95 -14.37 -22.86
C THR A 382 -17.13 -15.88 -22.90
N ASP A 383 -16.09 -16.61 -23.32
CA ASP A 383 -16.09 -18.07 -23.36
C ASP A 383 -15.82 -18.63 -21.96
N THR A 384 -16.89 -18.82 -21.18
CA THR A 384 -16.79 -19.23 -19.78
C THR A 384 -16.15 -20.61 -19.61
N LEU A 385 -16.35 -21.53 -20.57
CA LEU A 385 -15.74 -22.85 -20.55
C LEU A 385 -14.21 -22.74 -20.68
N LEU A 386 -13.74 -21.93 -21.62
CA LEU A 386 -12.32 -21.66 -21.79
C LEU A 386 -11.72 -21.01 -20.53
N LEU A 387 -12.41 -20.01 -19.95
CA LEU A 387 -11.94 -19.33 -18.74
C LEU A 387 -11.84 -20.29 -17.55
N PHE A 388 -12.84 -21.14 -17.35
CA PHE A 388 -12.81 -22.22 -16.34
C PHE A 388 -11.61 -23.15 -16.54
N ALA A 389 -11.43 -23.65 -17.78
CA ALA A 389 -10.33 -24.56 -18.11
C ALA A 389 -8.95 -23.91 -17.87
N LEU A 390 -8.80 -22.62 -18.19
CA LEU A 390 -7.55 -21.88 -17.96
C LEU A 390 -7.27 -21.71 -16.47
N PHE A 391 -8.25 -21.28 -15.67
CA PHE A 391 -8.08 -21.17 -14.21
C PHE A 391 -7.69 -22.52 -13.58
N LEU A 392 -8.39 -23.59 -13.97
CA LEU A 392 -8.09 -24.94 -13.49
C LEU A 392 -6.69 -25.39 -13.94
N GLY A 393 -6.31 -25.13 -15.19
CA GLY A 393 -4.99 -25.43 -15.72
C GLY A 393 -3.88 -24.71 -14.95
N VAL A 394 -4.04 -23.41 -14.65
CA VAL A 394 -3.10 -22.64 -13.82
C VAL A 394 -3.01 -23.22 -12.40
N ALA A 395 -4.16 -23.53 -11.80
CA ALA A 395 -4.21 -24.13 -10.46
C ALA A 395 -3.44 -25.45 -10.40
N LEU A 396 -3.66 -26.34 -11.37
CA LEU A 396 -2.99 -27.63 -11.47
C LEU A 396 -1.48 -27.47 -11.74
N ALA A 397 -1.09 -26.60 -12.68
CA ALA A 397 0.31 -26.36 -13.01
C ALA A 397 1.10 -25.86 -11.78
N TYR A 398 0.56 -24.89 -11.03
CA TYR A 398 1.19 -24.38 -9.82
C TYR A 398 1.05 -25.30 -8.61
N ALA A 399 -0.01 -26.09 -8.50
CA ALA A 399 -0.10 -27.13 -7.47
C ALA A 399 0.99 -28.20 -7.69
N MET A 400 1.18 -28.65 -8.93
CA MET A 400 2.24 -29.59 -9.30
C MET A 400 3.63 -29.00 -9.05
N HIS A 401 3.87 -27.75 -9.46
CA HIS A 401 5.13 -27.05 -9.19
C HIS A 401 5.40 -26.95 -7.68
N ASN A 402 4.39 -26.62 -6.87
CA ASN A 402 4.51 -26.55 -5.42
C ASN A 402 4.73 -27.92 -4.77
N ALA A 403 4.13 -28.98 -5.31
CA ALA A 403 4.35 -30.35 -4.85
C ALA A 403 5.81 -30.79 -5.06
N LEU A 404 6.41 -30.40 -6.19
CA LEU A 404 7.82 -30.66 -6.49
C LEU A 404 8.77 -29.78 -5.67
N ARG A 405 8.45 -28.49 -5.51
CA ARG A 405 9.23 -27.51 -4.74
C ARG A 405 8.30 -26.59 -3.94
N PRO A 406 8.16 -26.80 -2.63
CA PRO A 406 7.19 -26.07 -1.82
C PRO A 406 7.57 -24.59 -1.71
N ARG A 407 6.72 -23.72 -2.26
CA ARG A 407 6.87 -22.27 -2.25
C ARG A 407 5.54 -21.61 -1.95
N MET A 408 5.52 -20.82 -0.88
CA MET A 408 4.31 -20.17 -0.39
C MET A 408 3.60 -19.34 -1.47
N GLY A 409 4.34 -18.57 -2.28
CA GLY A 409 3.76 -17.74 -3.34
C GLY A 409 3.13 -18.55 -4.47
N VAL A 410 3.78 -19.64 -4.91
CA VAL A 410 3.25 -20.54 -5.94
C VAL A 410 2.02 -21.26 -5.43
N TRP A 411 2.04 -21.72 -4.18
CA TRP A 411 0.88 -22.35 -3.56
C TRP A 411 -0.30 -21.38 -3.41
N ALA A 412 -0.04 -20.14 -3.01
CA ALA A 412 -1.07 -19.11 -2.93
C ALA A 412 -1.69 -18.81 -4.31
N ALA A 413 -0.87 -18.72 -5.36
CA ALA A 413 -1.33 -18.54 -6.73
C ALA A 413 -2.15 -19.74 -7.22
N ALA A 414 -1.75 -20.97 -6.90
CA ALA A 414 -2.51 -22.18 -7.24
C ALA A 414 -3.90 -22.16 -6.61
N LEU A 415 -4.01 -21.82 -5.32
CA LEU A 415 -5.28 -21.75 -4.60
C LEU A 415 -6.16 -20.59 -5.08
N ALA A 416 -5.56 -19.44 -5.41
CA ALA A 416 -6.27 -18.32 -6.01
C ALA A 416 -6.84 -18.68 -7.40
N ALA A 417 -6.05 -19.36 -8.23
CA ALA A 417 -6.51 -19.87 -9.53
C ALA A 417 -7.61 -20.92 -9.37
N LEU A 418 -7.49 -21.83 -8.39
CA LEU A 418 -8.54 -22.79 -8.05
C LEU A 418 -9.83 -22.11 -7.60
N THR A 419 -9.71 -21.01 -6.87
CA THR A 419 -10.86 -20.17 -6.47
C THR A 419 -11.52 -19.53 -7.68
N GLY A 420 -10.73 -19.03 -8.64
CA GLY A 420 -11.23 -18.55 -9.94
C GLY A 420 -11.94 -19.64 -10.74
N ALA A 421 -11.37 -20.85 -10.80
CA ALA A 421 -11.99 -22.02 -11.43
C ALA A 421 -13.33 -22.36 -10.76
N TYR A 422 -13.36 -22.34 -9.43
CA TYR A 422 -14.58 -22.63 -8.67
C TYR A 422 -15.70 -21.62 -8.97
N PHE A 423 -15.42 -20.33 -9.08
CA PHE A 423 -16.47 -19.35 -9.42
C PHE A 423 -16.89 -19.40 -10.89
N THR A 424 -15.94 -19.57 -11.81
CA THR A 424 -16.24 -19.70 -13.24
C THR A 424 -17.01 -20.99 -13.56
N PHE A 425 -16.88 -22.03 -12.73
CA PHE A 425 -17.72 -23.23 -12.81
C PHE A 425 -19.22 -22.92 -12.65
N PHE A 426 -19.60 -22.01 -11.73
CA PHE A 426 -21.01 -21.61 -11.55
C PHE A 426 -21.55 -20.76 -12.70
N GLU A 427 -20.68 -20.21 -13.53
CA GLU A 427 -21.04 -19.41 -14.70
C GLU A 427 -21.12 -20.25 -15.99
N LEU A 428 -20.88 -21.56 -15.91
CA LEU A 428 -21.09 -22.47 -17.05
C LEU A 428 -22.59 -22.63 -17.33
N ASP A 429 -22.98 -22.73 -18.59
CA ASP A 429 -24.38 -22.75 -19.05
C ASP A 429 -25.27 -23.74 -18.26
N PHE A 430 -24.75 -24.94 -17.96
CA PHE A 430 -25.51 -25.96 -17.22
C PHE A 430 -25.67 -25.62 -15.72
N MET A 431 -24.72 -24.89 -15.12
CA MET A 431 -24.81 -24.45 -13.72
C MET A 431 -25.66 -23.19 -13.59
N GLN A 432 -25.64 -22.30 -14.60
CA GLN A 432 -26.50 -21.13 -14.64
C GLN A 432 -27.99 -21.51 -14.65
N ALA A 433 -28.34 -22.68 -15.18
CA ALA A 433 -29.70 -23.23 -15.10
C ALA A 433 -30.15 -23.56 -13.66
N HIS A 434 -29.21 -23.65 -12.72
CA HIS A 434 -29.46 -23.93 -11.31
C HIS A 434 -28.98 -22.73 -10.47
N PRO A 435 -29.78 -21.66 -10.32
CA PRO A 435 -29.36 -20.46 -9.61
C PRO A 435 -29.09 -20.78 -8.13
N VAL A 436 -27.81 -20.94 -7.79
CA VAL A 436 -27.36 -21.12 -6.41
C VAL A 436 -27.19 -19.75 -5.78
N PHE A 437 -27.80 -19.54 -4.61
CA PHE A 437 -27.61 -18.33 -3.79
C PHE A 437 -26.11 -18.03 -3.62
N PRO A 438 -25.63 -16.80 -3.91
CA PRO A 438 -24.20 -16.47 -3.90
C PRO A 438 -23.48 -16.81 -2.59
N GLY A 439 -24.17 -16.71 -1.45
CA GLY A 439 -23.63 -17.10 -0.15
C GLY A 439 -23.24 -18.59 -0.06
N TYR A 440 -24.01 -19.47 -0.72
CA TYR A 440 -23.70 -20.90 -0.82
C TYR A 440 -22.59 -21.19 -1.84
N ARG A 441 -22.27 -20.27 -2.74
CA ARG A 441 -21.06 -20.38 -3.57
C ARG A 441 -19.83 -20.05 -2.72
N LEU A 442 -19.86 -18.98 -1.94
CA LEU A 442 -18.70 -18.54 -1.15
C LEU A 442 -18.38 -19.41 0.08
N ALA A 443 -19.40 -19.90 0.79
CA ALA A 443 -19.20 -20.62 2.06
C ALA A 443 -18.41 -21.93 1.90
N PRO A 444 -18.75 -22.85 0.97
CA PRO A 444 -18.09 -24.14 0.86
C PRO A 444 -16.60 -24.02 0.57
N ILE A 445 -16.20 -23.14 -0.35
CA ILE A 445 -14.78 -22.97 -0.71
C ILE A 445 -13.97 -22.36 0.45
N GLY A 446 -14.54 -21.39 1.18
CA GLY A 446 -13.90 -20.83 2.37
C GLY A 446 -13.68 -21.87 3.46
N LEU A 447 -14.70 -22.70 3.72
CA LEU A 447 -14.62 -23.81 4.68
C LEU A 447 -13.68 -24.92 4.20
N LEU A 448 -13.70 -25.26 2.91
CA LEU A 448 -12.84 -26.29 2.32
C LEU A 448 -11.35 -25.95 2.49
N PHE A 449 -10.96 -24.68 2.33
CA PHE A 449 -9.57 -24.29 2.56
C PHE A 449 -9.15 -24.28 4.04
N LEU A 450 -10.11 -24.13 4.96
CA LEU A 450 -9.86 -24.25 6.40
C LEU A 450 -9.90 -25.70 6.88
N LEU A 451 -10.53 -26.62 6.15
CA LEU A 451 -10.74 -28.01 6.53
C LEU A 451 -9.45 -28.83 6.74
N PRO A 452 -8.40 -28.75 5.88
CA PRO A 452 -7.13 -29.45 6.09
C PRO A 452 -6.49 -29.15 7.43
N ASP A 453 -6.82 -27.98 7.99
CA ASP A 453 -6.28 -27.53 9.25
C ASP A 453 -6.87 -28.27 10.46
N ILE A 454 -8.09 -28.78 10.33
CA ILE A 454 -8.76 -29.64 11.31
C ILE A 454 -8.24 -31.07 11.20
N THR A 455 -8.13 -31.60 9.98
CA THR A 455 -7.82 -33.02 9.72
C THR A 455 -6.33 -33.34 9.88
N HIS A 456 -5.42 -32.50 9.37
CA HIS A 456 -3.99 -32.78 9.33
C HIS A 456 -3.22 -32.01 10.41
N ARG A 457 -3.21 -32.54 11.64
CA ARG A 457 -2.47 -31.96 12.78
C ARG A 457 -0.94 -31.97 12.61
N HIS A 458 -0.38 -32.86 11.77
CA HIS A 458 1.06 -33.18 11.72
C HIS A 458 1.83 -32.68 10.48
N VAL A 459 1.21 -31.95 9.55
CA VAL A 459 1.97 -31.34 8.42
C VAL A 459 2.70 -30.10 8.94
N GLU A 460 3.92 -30.26 9.44
CA GLU A 460 4.66 -29.23 10.18
C GLU A 460 5.11 -28.03 9.33
N ALA A 461 5.17 -28.16 8.00
CA ALA A 461 5.67 -27.09 7.14
C ALA A 461 4.70 -25.89 7.08
N ARG A 462 5.07 -24.79 7.75
CA ARG A 462 4.39 -23.48 7.71
C ARG A 462 4.00 -23.03 6.29
N LEU A 463 4.79 -23.41 5.29
CA LEU A 463 4.61 -23.07 3.88
C LEU A 463 3.33 -23.63 3.27
N TRP A 464 2.88 -24.82 3.68
CA TRP A 464 1.68 -25.48 3.14
C TRP A 464 0.39 -25.00 3.80
N ARG A 465 0.48 -24.62 5.08
CA ARG A 465 -0.68 -24.28 5.90
C ARG A 465 -1.14 -22.83 5.73
N LEU A 466 -0.20 -21.90 5.55
CA LEU A 466 -0.51 -20.48 5.63
C LEU A 466 -1.38 -19.99 4.47
N PRO A 467 -1.11 -20.32 3.19
CA PRO A 467 -1.95 -19.88 2.08
C PRO A 467 -3.43 -20.32 2.16
N PRO A 468 -3.77 -21.61 2.38
CA PRO A 468 -5.17 -22.02 2.47
C PRO A 468 -5.86 -21.44 3.70
N ARG A 469 -5.15 -21.27 4.84
CA ARG A 469 -5.71 -20.60 6.02
C ARG A 469 -6.06 -19.15 5.76
N LEU A 470 -5.14 -18.37 5.17
CA LEU A 470 -5.39 -16.97 4.87
C LEU A 470 -6.52 -16.81 3.87
N LEU A 471 -6.48 -17.58 2.78
CA LEU A 471 -7.48 -17.48 1.72
C LEU A 471 -8.85 -17.97 2.19
N GLY A 472 -8.91 -19.08 2.94
CA GLY A 472 -10.14 -19.54 3.58
C GLY A 472 -10.70 -18.56 4.61
N ALA A 473 -9.86 -17.95 5.44
CA ALA A 473 -10.28 -16.91 6.39
C ALA A 473 -10.79 -15.64 5.67
N LEU A 474 -10.12 -15.21 4.60
CA LEU A 474 -10.55 -14.06 3.79
C LEU A 474 -11.87 -14.34 3.06
N LEU A 475 -12.04 -15.53 2.47
CA LEU A 475 -13.29 -15.91 1.80
C LEU A 475 -14.45 -16.04 2.79
N THR A 476 -14.23 -16.65 3.95
CA THR A 476 -15.28 -16.77 4.99
C THR A 476 -15.65 -15.41 5.57
N ALA A 477 -14.67 -14.54 5.85
CA ALA A 477 -14.92 -13.18 6.32
C ALA A 477 -15.58 -12.29 5.25
N GLY A 478 -15.13 -12.39 4.00
CA GLY A 478 -15.73 -11.69 2.86
C GLY A 478 -17.17 -12.13 2.62
N ASN A 479 -17.46 -13.43 2.72
CA ASN A 479 -18.83 -13.94 2.66
C ASN A 479 -19.66 -13.42 3.84
N ALA A 480 -19.15 -13.51 5.08
CA ALA A 480 -19.87 -12.99 6.24
C ALA A 480 -20.20 -11.50 6.08
N LEU A 481 -19.27 -10.70 5.55
CA LEU A 481 -19.50 -9.28 5.26
C LEU A 481 -20.55 -9.10 4.15
N TYR A 482 -20.47 -9.87 3.06
CA TYR A 482 -21.47 -9.86 1.98
C TYR A 482 -22.88 -10.17 2.51
N LEU A 483 -23.02 -11.19 3.35
CA LEU A 483 -24.31 -11.56 3.96
C LEU A 483 -24.83 -10.47 4.91
N LEU A 484 -23.94 -9.82 5.66
CA LEU A 484 -24.31 -8.74 6.60
C LEU A 484 -24.69 -7.42 5.89
N LEU A 485 -24.09 -7.12 4.73
CA LEU A 485 -24.40 -5.92 3.95
C LEU A 485 -25.72 -6.02 3.16
N GLY A 486 -26.37 -7.18 3.21
CA GLY A 486 -27.77 -7.35 2.83
C GLY A 486 -27.94 -7.96 1.43
N VAL A 487 -28.49 -9.16 1.40
CA VAL A 487 -29.28 -9.66 0.27
C VAL A 487 -30.72 -9.72 0.77
N PRO A 488 -31.60 -8.78 0.36
CA PRO A 488 -33.00 -8.80 0.77
C PRO A 488 -33.63 -10.17 0.46
N ASP A 489 -34.60 -10.59 1.26
CA ASP A 489 -35.46 -11.75 1.01
C ASP A 489 -34.81 -13.15 1.12
N HIS A 490 -33.52 -13.26 1.50
CA HIS A 490 -32.79 -14.53 1.65
C HIS A 490 -32.38 -14.86 3.11
N PHE A 491 -33.15 -14.39 4.10
CA PHE A 491 -32.80 -14.54 5.51
C PHE A 491 -32.60 -16.00 5.95
N GLY A 492 -33.39 -16.94 5.42
CA GLY A 492 -33.25 -18.37 5.72
C GLY A 492 -31.92 -18.95 5.25
N ASP A 493 -31.48 -18.58 4.05
CA ASP A 493 -30.19 -19.03 3.50
C ASP A 493 -29.01 -18.44 4.27
N ILE A 494 -29.12 -17.16 4.64
CA ILE A 494 -28.12 -16.47 5.47
C ILE A 494 -28.01 -17.16 6.84
N ALA A 495 -29.15 -17.48 7.47
CA ALA A 495 -29.19 -18.17 8.75
C ALA A 495 -28.51 -19.55 8.68
N ALA A 496 -28.77 -20.32 7.62
CA ALA A 496 -28.16 -21.63 7.39
C ALA A 496 -26.64 -21.54 7.20
N ILE A 497 -26.14 -20.55 6.46
CA ILE A 497 -24.69 -20.34 6.29
C ILE A 497 -24.02 -19.98 7.61
N PHE A 498 -24.61 -19.06 8.38
CA PHE A 498 -24.06 -18.72 9.70
C PHE A 498 -24.13 -19.90 10.69
N ALA A 499 -25.15 -20.78 10.59
CA ALA A 499 -25.18 -22.02 11.35
C ALA A 499 -24.02 -22.94 10.97
N ALA A 500 -23.75 -23.11 9.66
CA ALA A 500 -22.61 -23.88 9.18
C ALA A 500 -21.28 -23.29 9.67
N TYR A 501 -21.13 -21.97 9.67
CA TYR A 501 -19.95 -21.28 10.23
C TYR A 501 -19.83 -21.48 11.74
N ALA A 502 -20.94 -21.44 12.48
CA ALA A 502 -20.95 -21.69 13.92
C ALA A 502 -20.46 -23.11 14.25
N LEU A 503 -21.01 -24.12 13.55
CA LEU A 503 -20.61 -25.51 13.69
C LEU A 503 -19.15 -25.72 13.32
N PHE A 504 -18.72 -25.17 12.17
CA PHE A 504 -17.34 -25.30 11.72
C PHE A 504 -16.35 -24.62 12.67
N ALA A 505 -16.59 -23.37 13.07
CA ALA A 505 -15.71 -22.65 13.98
C ALA A 505 -15.69 -23.28 15.39
N GLY A 506 -16.81 -23.83 15.85
CA GLY A 506 -16.89 -24.64 17.07
C GLY A 506 -16.02 -25.90 16.97
N ALA A 507 -16.20 -26.70 15.92
CA ALA A 507 -15.39 -27.89 15.65
C ALA A 507 -13.90 -27.54 15.51
N TYR A 508 -13.59 -26.42 14.83
CA TYR A 508 -12.24 -25.90 14.65
C TYR A 508 -11.59 -25.53 15.99
N ALA A 509 -12.33 -24.83 16.87
CA ALA A 509 -11.86 -24.46 18.20
C ALA A 509 -11.53 -25.70 19.06
N VAL A 510 -12.42 -26.70 19.03
CA VAL A 510 -12.25 -27.97 19.77
C VAL A 510 -11.07 -28.76 19.21
N ALA A 511 -10.99 -28.91 17.88
CA ALA A 511 -9.92 -29.64 17.22
C ALA A 511 -8.54 -29.02 17.46
N ARG A 512 -8.46 -27.69 17.58
CA ARG A 512 -7.22 -26.95 17.87
C ARG A 512 -6.95 -26.75 19.36
N ARG A 513 -7.86 -27.15 20.25
CA ARG A 513 -7.80 -26.90 21.71
C ARG A 513 -7.52 -25.43 22.03
N ARG A 514 -8.10 -24.51 21.27
CA ARG A 514 -7.91 -23.06 21.44
C ARG A 514 -9.27 -22.38 21.51
N ALA A 515 -9.65 -21.98 22.73
CA ALA A 515 -10.90 -21.28 23.00
C ALA A 515 -11.04 -19.98 22.19
N ALA A 516 -9.93 -19.34 21.80
CA ALA A 516 -9.95 -18.11 21.00
C ALA A 516 -10.73 -18.24 19.67
N TYR A 517 -10.73 -19.41 19.03
CA TYR A 517 -11.50 -19.61 17.79
C TYR A 517 -13.00 -19.79 18.05
N GLY A 518 -13.37 -20.17 19.27
CA GLY A 518 -14.77 -20.35 19.65
C GLY A 518 -15.56 -19.04 19.64
N TRP A 519 -14.89 -17.88 19.72
CA TRP A 519 -15.53 -16.57 19.59
C TRP A 519 -16.25 -16.42 18.26
N ALA A 520 -15.59 -16.80 17.16
CA ALA A 520 -16.20 -16.80 15.83
C ALA A 520 -17.41 -17.74 15.78
N GLY A 521 -17.30 -18.93 16.38
CA GLY A 521 -18.42 -19.88 16.47
C GLY A 521 -19.62 -19.32 17.21
N THR A 522 -19.41 -18.71 18.38
CA THR A 522 -20.50 -18.09 19.14
C THR A 522 -21.13 -16.91 18.39
N LEU A 523 -20.32 -16.05 17.77
CA LEU A 523 -20.83 -14.90 17.01
C LEU A 523 -21.66 -15.36 15.80
N SER A 524 -21.17 -16.35 15.05
CA SER A 524 -21.92 -16.93 13.93
C SER A 524 -23.21 -17.60 14.41
N LEU A 525 -23.23 -18.24 15.58
CA LEU A 525 -24.45 -18.82 16.16
C LEU A 525 -25.50 -17.74 16.46
N MET A 526 -25.07 -16.63 17.06
CA MET A 526 -25.96 -15.49 17.32
C MET A 526 -26.50 -14.89 16.02
N LEU A 527 -25.65 -14.67 15.02
CA LEU A 527 -26.09 -14.16 13.71
C LEU A 527 -27.05 -15.13 13.01
N SER A 528 -26.79 -16.43 13.08
CA SER A 528 -27.68 -17.46 12.57
C SER A 528 -29.07 -17.36 13.21
N LEU A 529 -29.15 -17.18 14.54
CA LEU A 529 -30.42 -17.00 15.24
C LEU A 529 -31.13 -15.72 14.81
N VAL A 530 -30.43 -14.58 14.70
CA VAL A 530 -31.03 -13.31 14.26
C VAL A 530 -31.66 -13.46 12.86
N PHE A 531 -30.92 -14.02 11.91
CA PHE A 531 -31.41 -14.21 10.55
C PHE A 531 -32.51 -15.29 10.48
N ALA A 532 -32.47 -16.32 11.32
CA ALA A 532 -33.55 -17.32 11.39
C ALA A 532 -34.86 -16.69 11.88
N LEU A 533 -34.80 -15.80 12.87
CA LEU A 533 -35.99 -15.07 13.36
C LEU A 533 -36.56 -14.14 12.30
N GLN A 534 -35.70 -13.45 11.53
CA GLN A 534 -36.13 -12.65 10.38
C GLN A 534 -36.76 -13.52 9.28
N ALA A 535 -36.20 -14.70 9.00
CA ALA A 535 -36.76 -15.62 8.02
C ALA A 535 -38.15 -16.15 8.40
N TRP A 536 -38.45 -16.20 9.70
CA TRP A 536 -39.76 -16.60 10.22
C TRP A 536 -40.70 -15.42 10.48
N ASP A 537 -40.31 -14.20 10.11
CA ASP A 537 -41.08 -12.97 10.36
C ASP A 537 -41.49 -12.84 11.83
N TYR A 538 -40.56 -13.19 12.74
CA TYR A 538 -40.84 -13.28 14.16
C TYR A 538 -40.40 -12.01 14.90
N ASP A 539 -41.36 -11.16 15.20
CA ASP A 539 -41.15 -9.83 15.82
C ASP A 539 -40.66 -9.86 17.28
N LEU A 540 -40.60 -11.03 17.93
CA LEU A 540 -40.18 -11.15 19.32
C LEU A 540 -38.74 -11.65 19.44
N TRP A 541 -37.76 -10.86 18.99
CA TRP A 541 -36.35 -11.29 18.91
C TRP A 541 -35.53 -11.09 20.19
N VAL A 542 -35.99 -10.31 21.16
CA VAL A 542 -35.26 -10.07 22.41
C VAL A 542 -35.26 -11.32 23.29
N TRP A 543 -36.36 -12.07 23.35
CA TRP A 543 -36.43 -13.26 24.20
C TRP A 543 -35.52 -14.42 23.74
N PRO A 544 -35.44 -14.79 22.44
CA PRO A 544 -34.54 -15.86 21.99
C PRO A 544 -33.08 -15.46 22.18
N LEU A 545 -32.73 -14.19 21.94
CA LEU A 545 -31.37 -13.68 22.16
C LEU A 545 -31.00 -13.68 23.65
N THR A 546 -31.95 -13.33 24.53
CA THR A 546 -31.76 -13.42 26.00
C THR A 546 -31.60 -14.86 26.45
N ALA A 547 -32.40 -15.79 25.90
CA ALA A 547 -32.28 -17.21 26.17
C ALA A 547 -30.91 -17.76 25.73
N LEU A 548 -30.46 -17.42 24.52
CA LEU A 548 -29.13 -17.78 24.02
C LEU A 548 -28.02 -17.22 24.93
N ALA A 549 -28.13 -15.96 25.32
CA ALA A 549 -27.20 -15.31 26.25
C ALA A 549 -27.10 -16.06 27.59
N ALA A 550 -28.25 -16.41 28.17
CA ALA A 550 -28.33 -17.16 29.42
C ALA A 550 -27.74 -18.57 29.28
N VAL A 551 -28.06 -19.30 28.20
CA VAL A 551 -27.50 -20.64 27.92
C VAL A 551 -25.99 -20.58 27.79
N CYS A 552 -25.43 -19.64 27.03
CA CYS A 552 -23.99 -19.47 26.90
C CYS A 552 -23.34 -19.13 28.25
N TYR A 553 -23.90 -18.17 28.99
CA TYR A 553 -23.37 -17.76 30.29
C TYR A 553 -23.37 -18.91 31.31
N LEU A 554 -24.51 -19.58 31.48
CA LEU A 554 -24.67 -20.69 32.40
C LEU A 554 -23.78 -21.87 32.02
N SER A 555 -23.66 -22.20 30.73
CA SER A 555 -22.74 -23.23 30.25
C SER A 555 -21.30 -22.91 30.64
N GLY A 556 -20.86 -21.67 30.48
CA GLY A 556 -19.52 -21.25 30.91
C GLY A 556 -19.33 -21.29 32.43
N VAL A 557 -20.38 -21.02 33.23
CA VAL A 557 -20.36 -21.17 34.69
C VAL A 557 -20.24 -22.65 35.08
N LEU A 558 -21.05 -23.53 34.48
CA LEU A 558 -20.99 -24.98 34.71
C LEU A 558 -19.61 -25.53 34.33
N LEU A 559 -19.05 -25.09 33.21
CA LEU A 559 -17.71 -25.49 32.77
C LEU A 559 -16.63 -25.09 33.78
N SER A 560 -16.73 -23.90 34.40
CA SER A 560 -15.80 -23.50 35.48
C SER A 560 -15.94 -24.35 36.73
N ARG A 561 -17.15 -24.81 37.06
CA ARG A 561 -17.37 -25.69 38.23
C ARG A 561 -16.86 -27.11 37.97
N ALA A 562 -16.95 -27.59 36.73
CA ALA A 562 -16.44 -28.89 36.30
C ALA A 562 -14.90 -28.95 36.15
N GLY A 563 -14.18 -27.88 36.49
CA GLY A 563 -12.71 -27.86 36.44
C GLY A 563 -12.12 -27.77 35.03
N ALA A 564 -12.91 -27.41 34.02
CA ALA A 564 -12.39 -27.22 32.67
C ALA A 564 -11.41 -26.05 32.60
N GLU A 565 -10.59 -26.02 31.55
CA GLU A 565 -9.63 -24.94 31.32
C GLU A 565 -10.31 -23.57 31.36
N ARG A 566 -9.72 -22.64 32.12
CA ARG A 566 -10.27 -21.28 32.35
C ARG A 566 -10.62 -20.55 31.06
N GLN A 567 -9.90 -20.82 29.97
CA GLN A 567 -10.11 -20.17 28.68
C GLN A 567 -11.49 -20.51 28.06
N TRP A 568 -11.92 -21.76 28.14
CA TRP A 568 -13.22 -22.22 27.60
C TRP A 568 -14.40 -21.73 28.42
N SER A 569 -14.25 -21.72 29.74
CA SER A 569 -15.25 -21.11 30.63
C SER A 569 -15.41 -19.61 30.37
N ASN A 570 -14.29 -18.90 30.22
CA ASN A 570 -14.31 -17.45 29.97
C ASN A 570 -14.90 -17.12 28.60
N LEU A 571 -14.60 -17.90 27.56
CA LEU A 571 -15.20 -17.76 26.23
C LEU A 571 -16.73 -17.74 26.33
N LEU A 572 -17.33 -18.80 26.88
CA LEU A 572 -18.79 -18.93 26.91
C LEU A 572 -19.46 -17.88 27.82
N ARG A 573 -18.84 -17.56 28.97
CA ARG A 573 -19.33 -16.52 29.88
C ARG A 573 -19.37 -15.16 29.20
N TYR A 574 -18.25 -14.75 28.59
CA TYR A 574 -18.16 -13.43 27.97
C TYR A 574 -18.95 -13.35 26.65
N SER A 575 -19.06 -14.43 25.86
CA SER A 575 -20.01 -14.49 24.74
C SER A 575 -21.45 -14.31 25.22
N GLY A 576 -21.85 -14.99 26.31
CA GLY A 576 -23.17 -14.82 26.91
C GLY A 576 -23.45 -13.39 27.36
N LEU A 577 -22.48 -12.71 28.00
CA LEU A 577 -22.60 -11.30 28.36
C LEU A 577 -22.66 -10.38 27.14
N ALA A 578 -21.88 -10.66 26.09
CA ALA A 578 -21.93 -9.90 24.84
C ALA A 578 -23.31 -10.01 24.18
N PHE A 579 -23.89 -11.22 24.14
CA PHE A 579 -25.25 -11.45 23.63
C PHE A 579 -26.30 -10.78 24.51
N ALA A 580 -26.15 -10.79 25.82
CA ALA A 580 -27.04 -10.08 26.74
C ALA A 580 -27.00 -8.57 26.50
N ALA A 581 -25.81 -8.00 26.25
CA ALA A 581 -25.67 -6.60 25.91
C ALA A 581 -26.34 -6.28 24.56
N GLN A 582 -26.13 -7.10 23.52
CA GLN A 582 -26.83 -6.89 22.26
C GLN A 582 -28.34 -6.96 22.44
N ALA A 583 -28.86 -8.03 23.05
CA ALA A 583 -30.28 -8.24 23.26
C ALA A 583 -30.91 -7.05 23.99
N GLY A 584 -30.32 -6.64 25.11
CA GLY A 584 -30.82 -5.51 25.89
C GLY A 584 -30.65 -4.13 25.23
N LEU A 585 -29.62 -3.92 24.40
CA LEU A 585 -29.48 -2.69 23.60
C LEU A 585 -30.43 -2.67 22.39
N SER A 586 -30.80 -3.84 21.87
CA SER A 586 -31.78 -3.97 20.78
C SER A 586 -33.24 -3.90 21.26
N ALA A 587 -33.46 -4.09 22.56
CA ALA A 587 -34.78 -4.14 23.18
C ALA A 587 -35.68 -2.93 22.87
N PRO A 588 -35.19 -1.67 22.82
CA PRO A 588 -36.03 -0.53 22.47
C PRO A 588 -36.62 -0.54 21.07
N PHE A 589 -36.03 -1.30 20.16
CA PHE A 589 -36.50 -1.39 18.78
C PHE A 589 -37.58 -2.46 18.59
N GLU A 590 -37.80 -3.33 19.59
CA GLU A 590 -38.85 -4.35 19.53
C GLU A 590 -40.21 -3.71 19.85
N VAL A 591 -41.12 -3.74 18.88
CA VAL A 591 -42.50 -3.21 19.00
C VAL A 591 -43.41 -4.22 19.68
N SER A 592 -42.97 -4.79 20.80
CA SER A 592 -43.80 -5.69 21.60
C SER A 592 -44.09 -5.09 22.99
N GLY A 593 -45.02 -5.71 23.72
CA GLY A 593 -45.57 -5.15 24.96
C GLY A 593 -44.55 -5.00 26.09
N ALA A 594 -45.03 -4.66 27.30
CA ALA A 594 -44.18 -4.42 28.47
C ALA A 594 -43.21 -5.58 28.82
N TRP A 595 -43.46 -6.80 28.34
CA TRP A 595 -42.60 -7.98 28.55
C TRP A 595 -41.16 -7.83 28.05
N VAL A 596 -40.90 -6.99 27.05
CA VAL A 596 -39.52 -6.71 26.56
C VAL A 596 -38.62 -6.19 27.69
N SER A 597 -39.20 -5.39 28.59
CA SER A 597 -38.47 -4.85 29.75
C SER A 597 -37.95 -5.95 30.67
N VAL A 598 -38.71 -7.05 30.84
CA VAL A 598 -38.30 -8.17 31.69
C VAL A 598 -37.12 -8.90 31.08
N TRP A 599 -37.14 -9.14 29.77
CA TRP A 599 -36.01 -9.76 29.07
C TRP A 599 -34.75 -8.86 29.10
N GLY A 600 -34.93 -7.54 28.95
CA GLY A 600 -33.85 -6.56 29.15
C GLY A 600 -33.28 -6.58 30.58
N ALA A 601 -34.14 -6.69 31.59
CA ALA A 601 -33.72 -6.79 32.99
C ALA A 601 -33.00 -8.11 33.30
N LEU A 602 -33.38 -9.22 32.66
CA LEU A 602 -32.64 -10.48 32.74
C LEU A 602 -31.24 -10.35 32.14
N CYS A 603 -31.10 -9.68 31.00
CA CYS A 603 -29.79 -9.37 30.41
C CYS A 603 -28.91 -8.55 31.39
N ALA A 604 -29.49 -7.55 32.04
CA ALA A 604 -28.79 -6.76 33.07
C ALA A 604 -28.37 -7.62 34.27
N THR A 605 -29.23 -8.55 34.69
CA THR A 605 -28.98 -9.48 35.80
C THR A 605 -27.78 -10.39 35.53
N LEU A 606 -27.58 -10.85 34.29
CA LEU A 606 -26.39 -11.64 33.92
C LEU A 606 -25.08 -10.86 34.18
N TYR A 607 -25.05 -9.57 33.82
CA TYR A 607 -23.92 -8.69 34.13
C TYR A 607 -23.75 -8.47 35.64
N ALA A 608 -24.84 -8.29 36.38
CA ALA A 608 -24.79 -8.12 37.83
C ALA A 608 -24.22 -9.36 38.55
N ILE A 609 -24.65 -10.56 38.14
CA ILE A 609 -24.13 -11.84 38.66
C ILE A 609 -22.63 -11.94 38.38
N GLU A 610 -22.20 -11.62 37.16
CA GLU A 610 -20.78 -11.67 36.80
C GLU A 610 -19.95 -10.63 37.55
N ALA A 611 -20.46 -9.41 37.72
CA ALA A 611 -19.81 -8.34 38.48
C ALA A 611 -19.58 -8.78 39.94
N TRP A 612 -20.60 -9.37 40.56
CA TRP A 612 -20.52 -9.92 41.91
C TRP A 612 -19.50 -11.06 42.01
N ARG A 613 -19.60 -12.05 41.11
CA ARG A 613 -18.74 -13.22 41.09
C ARG A 613 -17.27 -12.85 40.84
N GLY A 614 -17.02 -11.95 39.88
CA GLY A 614 -15.68 -11.50 39.51
C GLY A 614 -15.09 -10.45 40.47
N ARG A 615 -15.89 -9.98 41.45
CA ARG A 615 -15.58 -8.79 42.25
C ARG A 615 -15.12 -7.62 41.37
N ASN A 616 -15.71 -7.52 40.18
CA ASN A 616 -15.31 -6.56 39.16
C ASN A 616 -16.37 -5.49 39.00
N VAL A 617 -16.11 -4.35 39.65
CA VAL A 617 -16.99 -3.18 39.64
C VAL A 617 -17.27 -2.67 38.22
N TRP A 618 -16.35 -2.88 37.27
CA TRP A 618 -16.53 -2.44 35.88
C TRP A 618 -17.69 -3.11 35.16
N LEU A 619 -17.99 -4.36 35.49
CA LEU A 619 -19.13 -5.07 34.91
C LEU A 619 -20.48 -4.61 35.50
N GLY A 620 -20.44 -3.83 36.59
CA GLY A 620 -21.60 -3.14 37.13
C GLY A 620 -22.12 -2.02 36.22
N PHE A 621 -21.28 -1.42 35.37
CA PHE A 621 -21.75 -0.35 34.45
C PHE A 621 -22.67 -0.87 33.36
N PRO A 622 -22.31 -1.91 32.58
CA PRO A 622 -23.25 -2.49 31.64
C PRO A 622 -24.54 -2.99 32.32
N ALA A 623 -24.45 -3.59 33.52
CA ALA A 623 -25.64 -3.99 34.28
C ALA A 623 -26.57 -2.79 34.54
N ALA A 624 -26.03 -1.68 35.06
CA ALA A 624 -26.81 -0.48 35.36
C ALA A 624 -27.43 0.14 34.11
N ILE A 625 -26.69 0.20 32.99
CA ILE A 625 -27.21 0.71 31.71
C ILE A 625 -28.37 -0.15 31.22
N LEU A 626 -28.21 -1.48 31.22
CA LEU A 626 -29.25 -2.40 30.75
C LEU A 626 -30.48 -2.40 31.66
N TYR A 627 -30.31 -2.30 32.99
CA TYR A 627 -31.44 -2.10 33.91
C TYR A 627 -32.17 -0.79 33.66
N LEU A 628 -31.44 0.29 33.35
CA LEU A 628 -32.03 1.58 33.05
C LEU A 628 -32.81 1.56 31.74
N ILE A 629 -32.28 0.91 30.70
CA ILE A 629 -32.99 0.69 29.43
C ILE A 629 -34.26 -0.11 29.69
N ALA A 630 -34.15 -1.23 30.40
CA ALA A 630 -35.32 -2.05 30.77
C ALA A 630 -36.37 -1.24 31.54
N TYR A 631 -35.93 -0.43 32.50
CA TYR A 631 -36.80 0.43 33.29
C TYR A 631 -37.52 1.49 32.43
N PHE A 632 -36.80 2.18 31.55
CA PHE A 632 -37.43 3.16 30.67
C PHE A 632 -38.36 2.52 29.65
N LEU A 633 -38.02 1.34 29.12
CA LEU A 633 -38.93 0.58 28.27
C LEU A 633 -40.20 0.18 29.01
N LEU A 634 -40.08 -0.19 30.29
CA LEU A 634 -41.27 -0.49 31.09
C LEU A 634 -42.17 0.75 31.26
N LEU A 635 -41.59 1.92 31.55
CA LEU A 635 -42.35 3.16 31.70
C LEU A 635 -43.02 3.59 30.39
N ASP A 636 -42.29 3.49 29.27
CA ASP A 636 -42.80 3.83 27.94
C ASP A 636 -43.95 2.89 27.53
N ARG A 637 -43.76 1.57 27.70
CA ARG A 637 -44.78 0.55 27.34
C ARG A 637 -46.00 0.54 28.26
N LEU A 638 -45.89 1.07 29.48
CA LEU A 638 -47.02 1.27 30.39
C LEU A 638 -47.69 2.65 30.20
N GLU A 639 -47.27 3.43 29.20
CA GLU A 639 -47.81 4.76 28.89
C GLU A 639 -47.83 5.71 30.11
N VAL A 640 -46.81 5.61 30.96
CA VAL A 640 -46.76 6.39 32.20
C VAL A 640 -46.65 7.88 31.85
N SER A 641 -47.65 8.66 32.26
CA SER A 641 -47.63 10.11 32.09
C SER A 641 -46.48 10.73 32.90
N GLN A 642 -45.71 11.62 32.27
CA GLN A 642 -44.59 12.36 32.87
C GLN A 642 -43.41 11.47 33.35
N PRO A 643 -42.71 10.78 32.43
CA PRO A 643 -41.60 9.86 32.75
C PRO A 643 -40.42 10.52 33.49
N GLN A 644 -40.29 11.84 33.40
CA GLN A 644 -39.31 12.65 34.13
C GLN A 644 -39.36 12.49 35.66
N PHE A 645 -40.52 12.25 36.27
CA PHE A 645 -40.60 12.08 37.73
C PHE A 645 -40.00 10.74 38.17
N TYR A 646 -40.09 9.75 37.29
CA TYR A 646 -39.53 8.41 37.49
C TYR A 646 -38.03 8.37 37.18
N SER A 647 -37.52 9.25 36.29
CA SER A 647 -36.08 9.35 36.00
C SER A 647 -35.26 9.98 37.14
N VAL A 648 -35.89 10.75 38.05
CA VAL A 648 -35.24 11.28 39.26
C VAL A 648 -34.74 10.16 40.17
N GLY A 649 -35.52 9.09 40.35
CA GLY A 649 -35.12 7.93 41.16
C GLY A 649 -33.90 7.21 40.56
N ALA A 650 -33.89 7.01 39.25
CA ALA A 650 -32.76 6.43 38.53
C ALA A 650 -31.50 7.32 38.60
N ALA A 651 -31.68 8.63 38.48
CA ALA A 651 -30.59 9.60 38.60
C ALA A 651 -30.00 9.63 40.02
N ALA A 652 -30.85 9.59 41.06
CA ALA A 652 -30.42 9.52 42.45
C ALA A 652 -29.60 8.24 42.73
N LEU A 653 -30.06 7.10 42.22
CA LEU A 653 -29.32 5.84 42.34
C LEU A 653 -27.97 5.88 41.60
N GLY A 654 -27.94 6.49 40.41
CA GLY A 654 -26.70 6.78 39.68
C GLY A 654 -25.75 7.70 40.44
N MET A 655 -26.26 8.71 41.15
CA MET A 655 -25.48 9.62 42.00
C MET A 655 -24.90 8.92 43.23
N VAL A 656 -25.66 8.02 43.87
CA VAL A 656 -25.16 7.16 44.95
C VAL A 656 -24.01 6.28 44.44
N MET A 657 -24.18 5.67 43.26
CA MET A 657 -23.13 4.85 42.65
C MET A 657 -21.89 5.68 42.29
N HIS A 658 -22.07 6.89 41.74
CA HIS A 658 -20.99 7.85 41.51
C HIS A 658 -20.21 8.17 42.79
N TYR A 659 -20.93 8.42 43.90
CA TYR A 659 -20.31 8.69 45.20
C TYR A 659 -19.49 7.49 45.71
N LEU A 660 -20.06 6.28 45.67
CA LEU A 660 -19.37 5.06 46.11
C LEU A 660 -18.11 4.78 45.28
N LEU A 661 -18.15 5.04 43.97
CA LEU A 661 -17.00 4.85 43.06
C LEU A 661 -15.92 5.90 43.24
N THR A 662 -16.32 7.14 43.54
CA THR A 662 -15.37 8.20 43.89
C THR A 662 -14.61 7.83 45.16
N ARG A 663 -15.33 7.26 46.14
CA ARG A 663 -14.75 6.80 47.41
C ARG A 663 -13.86 5.57 47.26
N SER A 664 -14.14 4.68 46.30
CA SER A 664 -13.28 3.52 46.01
C SER A 664 -12.01 3.86 45.24
N GLY A 665 -11.81 5.14 44.85
CA GLY A 665 -10.62 5.62 44.16
C GLY A 665 -10.63 5.41 42.65
N ASN A 666 -11.70 4.84 42.06
CA ASN A 666 -11.79 4.60 40.63
C ASN A 666 -12.37 5.82 39.89
N ARG A 667 -11.53 6.82 39.65
CA ARG A 667 -11.90 8.13 39.08
C ARG A 667 -12.62 8.03 37.73
N TRP A 668 -12.25 7.09 36.87
CA TRP A 668 -12.85 6.96 35.53
C TRP A 668 -14.22 6.30 35.58
N ALA A 669 -14.37 5.27 36.40
CA ALA A 669 -15.67 4.63 36.66
C ALA A 669 -16.66 5.61 37.28
N ALA A 670 -16.22 6.39 38.27
CA ALA A 670 -17.01 7.47 38.86
C ALA A 670 -17.40 8.50 37.77
N PHE A 671 -16.44 8.95 36.96
CA PHE A 671 -16.69 9.87 35.86
C PHE A 671 -17.77 9.37 34.89
N ALA A 672 -17.64 8.15 34.39
CA ALA A 672 -18.58 7.54 33.44
C ALA A 672 -19.99 7.37 34.03
N THR A 673 -20.09 6.90 35.27
CA THR A 673 -21.37 6.73 35.97
C THR A 673 -22.10 8.06 36.15
N GLY A 674 -21.37 9.07 36.61
CA GLY A 674 -21.92 10.40 36.82
C GLY A 674 -22.42 11.00 35.50
N MET A 675 -21.70 10.77 34.41
CA MET A 675 -22.12 11.21 33.09
C MET A 675 -23.39 10.47 32.62
N ILE A 676 -23.45 9.13 32.72
CA ILE A 676 -24.63 8.35 32.28
C ILE A 676 -25.88 8.73 33.07
N SER A 677 -25.78 8.86 34.41
CA SER A 677 -26.92 9.24 35.24
C SER A 677 -27.45 10.63 34.92
N GLN A 678 -26.56 11.56 34.59
CA GLN A 678 -26.93 12.91 34.17
C GLN A 678 -27.52 12.95 32.76
N LEU A 679 -26.95 12.17 31.83
CA LEU A 679 -27.50 12.05 30.50
C LEU A 679 -28.93 11.54 30.57
N ALA A 680 -29.20 10.50 31.37
CA ALA A 680 -30.55 9.97 31.54
C ALA A 680 -31.53 11.00 32.14
N LEU A 681 -31.11 11.72 33.19
CA LEU A 681 -31.95 12.74 33.83
C LEU A 681 -32.25 13.90 32.86
N LEU A 682 -31.20 14.50 32.29
CA LEU A 682 -31.33 15.72 31.48
C LEU A 682 -31.89 15.43 30.09
N SER A 683 -31.62 14.26 29.49
CA SER A 683 -32.18 13.89 28.18
C SER A 683 -33.69 13.64 28.23
N THR A 684 -34.19 12.99 29.28
CA THR A 684 -35.63 12.74 29.43
C THR A 684 -36.42 14.05 29.53
N THR A 685 -35.94 15.01 30.33
CA THR A 685 -36.56 16.35 30.42
C THR A 685 -36.36 17.17 29.14
N TYR A 686 -35.24 17.03 28.44
CA TYR A 686 -35.00 17.71 27.15
C TYR A 686 -35.93 17.21 26.04
N ILE A 687 -36.11 15.89 25.91
CA ILE A 687 -37.02 15.29 24.93
C ILE A 687 -38.46 15.74 25.21
N GLN A 688 -38.87 15.78 26.49
CA GLN A 688 -40.19 16.25 26.87
C GLN A 688 -40.39 17.74 26.57
N MET A 689 -39.37 18.57 26.77
CA MET A 689 -39.38 19.99 26.37
C MET A 689 -39.59 20.16 24.86
N ILE A 690 -38.94 19.35 24.02
CA ILE A 690 -39.15 19.40 22.57
C ILE A 690 -40.55 18.91 22.19
N ARG A 691 -40.97 17.77 22.74
CA ARG A 691 -42.22 17.11 22.34
C ARG A 691 -43.47 17.91 22.75
N GLU A 692 -43.46 18.51 23.93
CA GLU A 692 -44.61 19.26 24.46
C GLU A 692 -44.55 20.76 24.14
N GLU A 693 -43.44 21.24 23.55
CA GLU A 693 -43.17 22.66 23.23
C GLU A 693 -43.42 23.66 24.38
N ASN A 694 -43.50 23.16 25.62
CA ASN A 694 -43.89 23.94 26.76
C ASN A 694 -42.64 24.44 27.51
N PHE A 695 -42.58 25.77 27.67
CA PHE A 695 -41.48 26.47 28.35
C PHE A 695 -41.25 25.99 29.79
N ILE A 696 -42.25 25.42 30.46
CA ILE A 696 -42.11 24.87 31.81
C ILE A 696 -41.03 23.77 31.84
N TYR A 697 -40.93 22.94 30.81
CA TYR A 697 -39.90 21.89 30.76
C TYR A 697 -38.50 22.43 30.54
N PHE A 698 -38.35 23.58 29.87
CA PHE A 698 -37.08 24.30 29.82
C PHE A 698 -36.66 24.75 31.22
N ALA A 699 -37.58 25.32 32.00
CA ALA A 699 -37.32 25.75 33.37
C ALA A 699 -36.94 24.56 34.29
N VAL A 700 -37.61 23.41 34.12
CA VAL A 700 -37.30 22.18 34.86
C VAL A 700 -35.92 21.64 34.47
N LEU A 701 -35.59 21.55 33.18
CA LEU A 701 -34.27 21.13 32.71
C LEU A 701 -33.16 22.05 33.21
N PHE A 702 -33.39 23.36 33.17
CA PHE A 702 -32.45 24.36 33.66
C PHE A 702 -32.21 24.22 35.17
N ALA A 703 -33.27 24.05 35.96
CA ALA A 703 -33.17 23.83 37.40
C ALA A 703 -32.43 22.52 37.73
N GLN A 704 -32.76 21.42 37.06
CA GLN A 704 -32.05 20.15 37.20
C GLN A 704 -30.56 20.30 36.87
N ALA A 705 -30.23 20.97 35.75
CA ALA A 705 -28.85 21.20 35.37
C ALA A 705 -28.07 22.03 36.40
N LEU A 706 -28.70 23.05 37.01
CA LEU A 706 -28.09 23.85 38.09
C LEU A 706 -27.82 23.03 39.35
N VAL A 707 -28.79 22.23 39.81
CA VAL A 707 -28.63 21.35 40.98
C VAL A 707 -27.47 20.38 40.77
N VAL A 708 -27.44 19.80 39.58
CA VAL A 708 -26.44 18.82 39.19
C VAL A 708 -25.05 19.47 39.03
N LEU A 709 -24.97 20.66 38.44
CA LEU A 709 -23.74 21.46 38.32
C LEU A 709 -23.20 21.83 39.71
N GLY A 710 -24.06 22.29 40.61
CA GLY A 710 -23.69 22.63 41.99
C GLY A 710 -23.08 21.44 42.73
N TYR A 711 -23.71 20.27 42.64
CA TYR A 711 -23.15 19.02 43.18
C TYR A 711 -21.81 18.65 42.53
N GLY A 712 -21.68 18.79 41.21
CA GLY A 712 -20.45 18.54 40.47
C GLY A 712 -19.27 19.43 40.90
N VAL A 713 -19.54 20.71 41.19
CA VAL A 713 -18.55 21.66 41.70
C VAL A 713 -18.10 21.27 43.11
N VAL A 714 -19.04 20.92 44.00
CA VAL A 714 -18.74 20.51 45.39
C VAL A 714 -17.83 19.28 45.43
N ILE A 715 -18.10 18.29 44.59
CA ILE A 715 -17.30 17.05 44.51
C ILE A 715 -16.07 17.20 43.60
N ARG A 716 -15.90 18.35 42.94
CA ARG A 716 -14.84 18.63 41.95
C ARG A 716 -14.80 17.59 40.81
N SER A 717 -15.97 17.13 40.38
CA SER A 717 -16.11 16.13 39.33
C SER A 717 -16.32 16.78 37.97
N ARG A 718 -15.39 16.56 37.04
CA ARG A 718 -15.45 17.15 35.69
C ARG A 718 -16.63 16.63 34.86
N SER A 719 -17.03 15.36 35.01
CA SER A 719 -18.20 14.84 34.27
C SER A 719 -19.46 15.57 34.70
N LEU A 720 -19.57 15.85 36.00
CA LEU A 720 -20.77 16.43 36.56
C LEU A 720 -20.94 17.93 36.23
N VAL A 721 -19.91 18.56 35.66
CA VAL A 721 -19.94 19.95 35.21
C VAL A 721 -20.19 20.04 33.71
N ILE A 722 -19.58 19.15 32.91
CA ILE A 722 -19.64 19.23 31.44
C ILE A 722 -21.02 18.90 30.89
N ALA A 723 -21.66 17.82 31.35
CA ALA A 723 -22.95 17.38 30.79
C ALA A 723 -24.10 18.37 31.07
N PRO A 724 -24.28 18.91 32.28
CA PRO A 724 -25.29 19.96 32.53
C PRO A 724 -25.09 21.22 31.71
N ILE A 725 -23.85 21.68 31.55
CA ILE A 725 -23.53 22.85 30.69
C ILE A 725 -23.93 22.55 29.25
N GLY A 726 -23.58 21.36 28.73
CA GLY A 726 -23.95 20.93 27.39
C GLY A 726 -25.46 20.94 27.15
N PHE A 727 -26.25 20.38 28.08
CA PHE A 727 -27.72 20.35 27.98
C PHE A 727 -28.37 21.72 28.14
N VAL A 728 -27.84 22.60 29.00
CA VAL A 728 -28.33 23.98 29.12
C VAL A 728 -28.04 24.76 27.84
N VAL A 729 -26.84 24.66 27.29
CA VAL A 729 -26.49 25.31 26.01
C VAL A 729 -27.37 24.76 24.88
N LEU A 730 -27.55 23.44 24.81
CA LEU A 730 -28.42 22.81 23.81
C LEU A 730 -29.87 23.28 23.95
N ALA A 731 -30.43 23.30 25.16
CA ALA A 731 -31.80 23.77 25.41
C ALA A 731 -31.98 25.27 25.10
N VAL A 732 -31.02 26.12 25.48
CA VAL A 732 -31.01 27.55 25.15
C VAL A 732 -30.92 27.76 23.65
N LEU A 733 -30.06 27.00 22.94
CA LEU A 733 -29.98 27.05 21.48
C LEU A 733 -31.30 26.58 20.84
N THR A 734 -31.89 25.47 21.27
CA THR A 734 -33.18 24.99 20.74
C THR A 734 -34.30 26.01 20.93
N VAL A 735 -34.38 26.64 22.11
CA VAL A 735 -35.35 27.71 22.39
C VAL A 735 -35.04 28.96 21.57
N ALA A 736 -33.78 29.38 21.49
CA ALA A 736 -33.35 30.53 20.69
C ALA A 736 -33.60 30.32 19.19
N PHE A 737 -33.33 29.13 18.64
CA PHE A 737 -33.60 28.78 17.24
C PHE A 737 -35.10 28.71 16.93
N ASN A 738 -35.92 28.21 17.86
CA ASN A 738 -37.39 28.24 17.71
C ASN A 738 -37.95 29.67 17.81
N ILE A 739 -37.30 30.58 18.56
CA ILE A 739 -37.67 31.99 18.67
C ILE A 739 -37.11 32.83 17.50
N LEU A 740 -35.99 32.42 16.88
CA LEU A 740 -35.25 33.16 15.84
C LEU A 740 -35.51 32.65 14.42
N GLN A 741 -36.69 32.10 14.10
CA GLN A 741 -37.08 31.77 12.71
C GLN A 741 -37.28 33.00 11.79
N GLY A 742 -36.65 34.15 12.08
CA GLY A 742 -36.62 35.32 11.23
C GLY A 742 -35.26 36.02 11.27
N LEU A 743 -34.51 35.86 10.18
CA LEU A 743 -33.29 36.57 9.75
C LEU A 743 -31.89 36.06 10.18
N SER A 744 -31.25 35.47 9.16
CA SER A 744 -29.82 35.48 8.76
C SER A 744 -28.75 34.85 9.68
N SER A 745 -28.87 33.54 9.85
CA SER A 745 -27.79 32.63 10.29
C SER A 745 -26.46 32.80 9.55
N ALA A 746 -26.44 33.33 8.33
CA ALA A 746 -25.23 33.62 7.56
C ALA A 746 -24.41 34.81 8.12
N ALA A 747 -25.05 35.85 8.66
CA ALA A 747 -24.35 36.99 9.27
C ALA A 747 -23.74 36.60 10.63
N LEU A 748 -24.44 35.74 11.38
CA LEU A 748 -23.99 35.26 12.68
C LEU A 748 -22.82 34.27 12.56
N VAL A 749 -22.82 33.39 11.55
CA VAL A 749 -21.68 32.50 11.25
C VAL A 749 -20.45 33.29 10.78
N GLY A 750 -20.63 34.33 9.96
CA GLY A 750 -19.54 35.21 9.53
C GLY A 750 -18.92 36.01 10.69
N CYS A 751 -19.73 36.62 11.54
CA CYS A 751 -19.26 37.39 12.70
C CYS A 751 -18.65 36.50 13.80
N THR A 752 -19.16 35.28 13.98
CA THR A 752 -18.62 34.32 14.94
C THR A 752 -17.27 33.76 14.48
N GLY A 753 -17.07 33.54 13.18
CA GLY A 753 -15.77 33.17 12.60
C GLY A 753 -14.71 34.26 12.81
N VAL A 754 -15.09 35.53 12.63
CA VAL A 754 -14.20 36.68 12.85
C VAL A 754 -13.89 36.90 14.33
N ALA A 755 -14.88 36.75 15.21
CA ALA A 755 -14.70 36.88 16.64
C ALA A 755 -13.80 35.78 17.23
N LEU A 756 -13.96 34.52 16.78
CA LEU A 756 -13.11 33.40 17.20
C LEU A 756 -11.67 33.52 16.69
N LEU A 757 -11.48 34.03 15.47
CA LEU A 757 -10.15 34.35 14.94
C LEU A 757 -9.47 35.48 15.75
N LEU A 758 -10.20 36.54 16.09
CA LEU A 758 -9.68 37.62 16.94
C LEU A 758 -9.33 37.12 18.34
N PHE A 759 -10.17 36.29 18.95
CA PHE A 759 -9.94 35.74 20.29
C PHE A 759 -8.74 34.78 20.32
N ALA A 760 -8.57 33.94 19.29
CA ALA A 760 -7.43 33.04 19.15
C ALA A 760 -6.11 33.80 18.94
N THR A 761 -6.15 34.88 18.14
CA THR A 761 -5.00 35.75 17.89
C THR A 761 -4.61 36.53 19.15
N LEU A 762 -5.59 37.00 19.93
CA LEU A 762 -5.37 37.68 21.21
C LEU A 762 -4.77 36.74 22.28
N ALA A 763 -5.27 35.50 22.36
CA ALA A 763 -4.76 34.49 23.26
C ALA A 763 -3.32 34.05 22.92
N LEU A 764 -2.95 34.07 21.64
CA LEU A 764 -1.58 33.78 21.17
C LEU A 764 -0.61 34.92 21.54
N LEU A 765 -1.03 36.17 21.35
CA LEU A 765 -0.25 37.36 21.72
C LEU A 765 -0.09 37.51 23.25
N LEU A 766 -1.11 37.16 24.02
CA LEU A 766 -1.04 37.12 25.49
C LEU A 766 -0.08 36.04 25.98
N ARG A 767 0.02 34.91 25.27
CA ARG A 767 0.96 33.82 25.56
C ARG A 767 2.42 34.20 25.27
N GLU A 768 2.69 34.91 24.18
CA GLU A 768 4.05 35.41 23.87
C GLU A 768 4.51 36.49 24.86
N ARG A 769 3.63 37.42 25.24
CA ARG A 769 3.94 38.43 26.28
C ARG A 769 4.20 37.81 27.65
N TRP A 770 3.49 36.75 28.03
CA TRP A 770 3.75 36.03 29.29
C TRP A 770 5.07 35.24 29.25
N GLY A 771 5.51 34.79 28.06
CA GLY A 771 6.83 34.18 27.87
C GLY A 771 7.98 35.15 28.12
N GLU A 772 7.87 36.38 27.63
CA GLU A 772 8.87 37.44 27.84
C GLU A 772 8.90 37.98 29.29
N VAL A 773 7.75 38.05 29.96
CA VAL A 773 7.67 38.43 31.38
C VAL A 773 8.29 37.34 32.27
N ARG A 774 8.09 36.06 31.93
CA ARG A 774 8.66 34.92 32.67
C ARG A 774 10.18 34.83 32.52
N THR A 775 10.74 35.07 31.34
CA THR A 775 12.21 35.10 31.15
C THR A 775 12.86 36.29 31.85
N ARG A 776 12.17 37.43 31.96
CA ARG A 776 12.61 38.56 32.79
C ARG A 776 12.52 38.28 34.29
N TRP A 777 11.54 37.48 34.74
CA TRP A 777 11.42 37.08 36.15
C TRP A 777 12.38 35.96 36.56
N GLU A 778 12.71 35.02 35.67
CA GLU A 778 13.71 33.97 35.93
C GLU A 778 15.15 34.51 36.00
N GLY A 779 15.39 35.74 35.52
CA GLY A 779 16.63 36.50 35.71
C GLY A 779 16.76 37.22 37.06
N TRP A 780 15.68 37.31 37.84
CA TRP A 780 15.70 37.73 39.24
C TRP A 780 15.82 36.48 40.13
N LYS A 781 17.06 36.09 40.43
CA LYS A 781 17.31 35.26 41.62
C LYS A 781 17.37 36.19 42.83
N PRO A 782 16.77 35.85 43.98
CA PRO A 782 17.15 36.47 45.24
C PRO A 782 18.62 36.21 45.56
#